data_AF-A0A3D3GAR6-F1
#
_entry.id   AF-A0A3D3GAR6-F1
#
_cell.length_a   1.000
_cell.length_b   1.000
_cell.length_c   1.000
_cell.angle_alpha   90.00
_cell.angle_beta   90.00
_cell.angle_gamma   90.00
#
_symmetry.space_group_name_H-M   'P 1'
#
loop_
_entity.id
_entity.type
_entity.pdbx_description
1 polymer ?
#
loop_
_entity_poly.entity_id
_entity_poly.type
_entity_poly.pdbx_seq_one_letter_code
_entity_poly.pdbx_strand_id
1 'polypeptide(L)'
;MVANLKLWLRNSRALDYAGWKSDFDLTLWCQNIAPETISILAHWHSRLRQFFPILGEAAFITDRNIDLIIKHQNPLELRRDPVLLRSLRKRNLERCTPSTAQKFVYFARMLDADFANISTGNLDNRRKKWSFHFSELQISLPFSALNMKSLLEAAKPFLPLHQDEATAALEARRLGAEELSLGSFLLFTQRWNRHAHASGFIKNIKALPALTSEQKEIVYEQVRWELTNLSMQPAQNLEALKGHVRTLANLLEFTKDPRRNELIHEFSAYWGLDPEPLLSPLFASTVSPTFCILPWFRLHFDSDGSYLLCEHSQARFPGLNWNERDLSSLAAEPELLQLWRKMKEGELPPQCKSCSTPRLEANRFYDEEINRGLPLFEPRELVLSLGRDCERQCLSCNPGQSSRWAEFLKPQVEDPSYNWHSKPLFQNAAPGLLAQVQKITFSHCETLQDPTHPQLLQGLIESGKARDIALIYFTRGDVDLSEWFPRWETFKSVELRIDFEGVGARSDYLCAPSRFSDLESNLSKVQQSARRATNINLVFQIQLYCLNAYYLSECLAWLESQGTGFHPGLFVTSHPAPSGLSAIPPELKKALRERWLAPETSEGSLAKWVPRPVILQLLGKMEEADLSPLPMIRLLGKLDQLRNKKFADLFPEIAPYWKS
;
A
#
# COMPACT_ATOMS: atom_id res chain seq x y z
N MET A 1 7.60 39.56 22.83
CA MET A 1 8.41 39.93 21.65
C MET A 1 9.67 39.08 21.67
N VAL A 2 9.79 38.14 20.73
CA VAL A 2 10.92 37.21 20.64
C VAL A 2 12.12 37.96 20.06
N ALA A 3 13.01 38.49 20.91
CA ALA A 3 14.15 39.28 20.47
C ALA A 3 15.16 38.51 19.58
N ASN A 4 14.99 37.19 19.44
CA ASN A 4 15.94 36.29 18.79
C ASN A 4 15.39 35.55 17.55
N LEU A 5 14.30 36.04 16.96
CA LEU A 5 13.76 35.51 15.70
C LEU A 5 14.09 36.46 14.54
N LYS A 6 14.84 35.97 13.54
CA LYS A 6 15.02 36.67 12.26
C LYS A 6 14.28 35.93 11.17
N LEU A 7 13.59 36.66 10.30
CA LEU A 7 12.79 36.13 9.20
C LEU A 7 13.15 36.88 7.92
N TRP A 8 13.39 36.16 6.83
CA TRP A 8 13.53 36.75 5.50
C TRP A 8 13.05 35.81 4.40
N LEU A 9 12.84 36.37 3.21
CA LEU A 9 12.51 35.61 2.01
C LEU A 9 13.79 34.96 1.46
N ARG A 10 13.77 33.64 1.36
CA ARG A 10 14.89 32.84 0.84
C ARG A 10 14.98 32.92 -0.67
N ASN A 11 13.84 32.93 -1.36
CA ASN A 11 13.78 32.72 -2.81
C ASN A 11 13.16 33.89 -3.58
N SER A 12 12.83 33.62 -4.84
CA SER A 12 12.08 34.41 -5.83
C SER A 12 12.19 35.93 -5.72
N ARG A 13 11.56 36.56 -4.75
CA ARG A 13 11.62 38.01 -4.56
C ARG A 13 13.02 38.55 -4.22
N ALA A 14 13.80 37.85 -3.41
CA ALA A 14 15.16 38.28 -3.05
C ALA A 14 16.14 38.18 -4.23
N LEU A 15 15.82 37.33 -5.20
CA LEU A 15 16.59 37.09 -6.43
C LEU A 15 15.94 37.76 -7.66
N ASP A 16 14.97 38.66 -7.44
CA ASP A 16 14.21 39.37 -8.48
C ASP A 16 13.48 38.46 -9.50
N TYR A 17 13.11 37.24 -9.10
CA TYR A 17 12.18 36.41 -9.87
C TYR A 17 10.78 37.04 -9.77
N ALA A 18 10.06 37.07 -10.89
CA ALA A 18 8.79 37.79 -11.04
C ALA A 18 7.89 37.68 -9.80
N GLY A 19 7.71 38.81 -9.10
CA GLY A 19 6.81 38.90 -7.94
C GLY A 19 5.41 38.44 -8.33
N TRP A 20 4.72 37.74 -7.43
CA TRP A 20 3.35 37.21 -7.58
C TRP A 20 3.19 35.93 -8.42
N LYS A 21 4.21 35.46 -9.14
CA LYS A 21 4.16 34.22 -9.94
C LYS A 21 5.06 33.09 -9.42
N SER A 22 5.72 33.31 -8.30
CA SER A 22 6.62 32.34 -7.68
C SER A 22 6.28 32.20 -6.20
N ASP A 23 6.50 31.00 -5.66
CA ASP A 23 6.35 30.74 -4.23
C ASP A 23 7.34 31.60 -3.42
N PHE A 24 6.92 32.01 -2.22
CA PHE A 24 7.71 32.71 -1.22
C PHE A 24 8.21 31.72 -0.18
N ASP A 25 9.44 31.26 -0.36
CA ASP A 25 10.11 30.47 0.66
C ASP A 25 10.65 31.40 1.74
N LEU A 26 10.54 30.96 3.00
CA LEU A 26 10.99 31.69 4.16
C LEU A 26 12.16 30.98 4.82
N THR A 27 13.08 31.76 5.37
CA THR A 27 14.07 31.28 6.33
C THR A 27 13.79 31.94 7.68
N LEU A 28 13.59 31.12 8.71
CA LEU A 28 13.37 31.52 10.09
C LEU A 28 14.60 31.14 10.90
N TRP A 29 15.41 32.12 11.27
CA TRP A 29 16.52 31.92 12.17
C TRP A 29 16.09 32.14 13.62
N CYS A 30 16.01 31.04 14.34
CA CYS A 30 15.51 30.91 15.70
C CYS A 30 16.68 30.69 16.66
N GLN A 31 17.23 31.75 17.26
CA GLN A 31 18.35 31.64 18.20
C GLN A 31 17.84 31.61 19.65
N ASN A 32 18.33 30.70 20.49
CA ASN A 32 17.90 30.57 21.89
C ASN A 32 16.36 30.51 22.05
N ILE A 33 15.68 29.87 21.10
CA ILE A 33 14.22 29.70 21.12
C ILE A 33 13.89 28.28 21.61
N ALA A 34 12.91 28.16 22.50
CA ALA A 34 12.44 26.88 23.01
C ALA A 34 11.79 26.03 21.88
N PRO A 35 12.02 24.71 21.81
CA PRO A 35 11.50 23.84 20.75
C PRO A 35 9.98 23.96 20.53
N GLU A 36 9.20 24.18 21.58
CA GLU A 36 7.74 24.33 21.53
C GLU A 36 7.35 25.57 20.71
N THR A 37 8.17 26.63 20.76
CA THR A 37 7.94 27.84 19.98
C THR A 37 8.12 27.58 18.49
N ILE A 38 9.05 26.70 18.10
CA ILE A 38 9.25 26.30 16.70
C ILE A 38 8.00 25.59 16.18
N SER A 39 7.42 24.68 16.97
CA SER A 39 6.17 24.00 16.65
C SER A 39 5.00 24.99 16.48
N ILE A 40 4.93 26.02 17.33
CA ILE A 40 3.94 27.09 17.19
C ILE A 40 4.14 27.86 15.88
N LEU A 41 5.38 28.27 15.56
CA LEU A 41 5.70 28.99 14.33
C LEU A 41 5.37 28.16 13.07
N ALA A 42 5.65 26.85 13.11
CA ALA A 42 5.29 25.92 12.05
C ALA A 42 3.77 25.79 11.87
N HIS A 43 3.03 25.70 12.98
CA HIS A 43 1.57 25.69 12.94
C HIS A 43 1.01 26.97 12.31
N TRP A 44 1.57 28.14 12.67
CA TRP A 44 1.18 29.41 12.07
C TRP A 44 1.54 29.52 10.59
N HIS A 45 2.72 29.07 10.18
CA HIS A 45 3.11 29.00 8.76
C HIS A 45 2.12 28.16 7.95
N SER A 46 1.76 26.97 8.47
CA SER A 46 0.76 26.09 7.84
C SER A 46 -0.60 26.78 7.70
N ARG A 47 -1.08 27.47 8.74
CA ARG A 47 -2.32 28.26 8.66
C ARG A 47 -2.22 29.40 7.66
N LEU A 48 -1.12 30.15 7.66
CA LEU A 48 -0.92 31.26 6.73
C LEU A 48 -0.91 30.79 5.28
N ARG A 49 -0.34 29.62 4.99
CA ARG A 49 -0.35 29.03 3.65
C ARG A 49 -1.77 28.74 3.11
N GLN A 50 -2.75 28.51 3.99
CA GLN A 50 -4.15 28.36 3.59
C GLN A 50 -4.75 29.69 3.08
N PHE A 51 -4.30 30.82 3.63
CA PHE A 51 -4.76 32.16 3.22
C PHE A 51 -3.87 32.80 2.15
N PHE A 52 -2.60 32.39 2.07
CA PHE A 52 -1.61 32.87 1.12
C PHE A 52 -0.99 31.68 0.38
N PRO A 53 -1.64 31.16 -0.68
CA PRO A 53 -1.16 29.98 -1.41
C PRO A 53 0.23 30.16 -2.03
N ILE A 54 0.63 31.41 -2.27
CA ILE A 54 1.97 31.79 -2.74
C ILE A 54 3.05 31.61 -1.65
N LEU A 55 2.68 31.33 -0.40
CA LEU A 55 3.65 31.06 0.65
C LEU A 55 4.19 29.63 0.50
N GLY A 56 5.49 29.54 0.21
CA GLY A 56 6.21 28.30 -0.05
C GLY A 56 6.70 27.62 1.21
N GLU A 57 7.88 27.01 1.10
CA GLU A 57 8.51 26.27 2.19
C GLU A 57 9.09 27.21 3.25
N ALA A 58 9.13 26.76 4.50
CA ALA A 58 9.79 27.47 5.60
C ALA A 58 10.95 26.62 6.13
N ALA A 59 12.17 27.16 6.05
CA ALA A 59 13.37 26.56 6.62
C ALA A 59 13.65 27.16 8.00
N PHE A 60 13.73 26.31 9.02
CA PHE A 60 14.00 26.67 10.40
C PHE A 60 15.48 26.44 10.72
N ILE A 61 16.20 27.52 10.97
CA ILE A 61 17.61 27.50 11.34
C ILE A 61 17.70 27.76 12.84
N THR A 62 18.33 26.85 13.56
CA THR A 62 18.44 26.88 15.02
C THR A 62 19.90 26.72 15.44
N ASP A 63 20.21 27.03 16.69
CA ASP A 63 21.55 26.78 17.23
C ASP A 63 21.90 25.28 17.25
N ARG A 64 20.90 24.38 17.14
CA ARG A 64 21.10 22.92 17.13
C ARG A 64 21.44 22.36 15.75
N ASN A 65 20.89 22.92 14.66
CA ASN A 65 21.09 22.39 13.30
C ASN A 65 22.08 23.20 12.46
N ILE A 66 22.50 24.38 12.92
CA ILE A 66 23.37 25.26 12.14
C ILE A 66 24.68 24.58 11.71
N ASP A 67 25.26 23.75 12.58
CA ASP A 67 26.51 23.04 12.27
C ASP A 67 26.29 21.93 11.24
N LEU A 68 25.14 21.23 11.28
CA LEU A 68 24.76 20.27 10.24
C LEU A 68 24.57 20.96 8.89
N ILE A 69 23.90 22.12 8.88
CA ILE A 69 23.68 22.91 7.65
C ILE A 69 25.02 23.38 7.08
N ILE A 70 25.93 23.85 7.92
CA ILE A 70 27.28 24.26 7.48
C ILE A 70 28.03 23.07 6.89
N LYS A 71 27.97 21.89 7.51
CA LYS A 71 28.74 20.72 7.08
C LYS A 71 28.16 20.07 5.81
N HIS A 72 26.83 19.97 5.71
CA HIS A 72 26.16 19.06 4.77
C HIS A 72 25.32 19.75 3.69
N GLN A 73 24.97 21.03 3.85
CA GLN A 73 24.14 21.72 2.87
C GLN A 73 24.88 21.85 1.53
N ASN A 74 24.15 21.58 0.44
CA ASN A 74 24.68 21.79 -0.90
C ASN A 74 25.06 23.28 -1.10
N PRO A 75 26.30 23.59 -1.54
CA PRO A 75 26.75 24.97 -1.70
C PRO A 75 25.89 25.82 -2.64
N LEU A 76 25.34 25.22 -3.70
CA LEU A 76 24.48 25.93 -4.66
C LEU A 76 23.10 26.25 -4.06
N GLU A 77 22.60 25.42 -3.15
CA GLU A 77 21.37 25.70 -2.42
C GLU A 77 21.56 26.84 -1.42
N LEU A 78 22.70 26.88 -0.71
CA LEU A 78 23.02 28.00 0.18
C LEU A 78 23.09 29.34 -0.57
N ARG A 79 23.59 29.35 -1.81
CA ARG A 79 23.66 30.58 -2.64
C ARG A 79 22.28 31.10 -3.04
N ARG A 80 21.25 30.26 -3.03
CA ARG A 80 19.87 30.74 -3.18
C ARG A 80 19.41 31.58 -2.00
N ASP A 81 20.02 31.41 -0.83
CA ASP A 81 19.77 32.22 0.38
C ASP A 81 20.97 33.15 0.69
N PRO A 82 21.11 34.31 0.03
CA PRO A 82 22.25 35.19 0.22
C PRO A 82 22.31 35.82 1.64
N VAL A 83 21.20 35.85 2.37
CA VAL A 83 21.17 36.35 3.76
C VAL A 83 21.70 35.28 4.70
N LEU A 84 21.25 34.02 4.56
CA LEU A 84 21.80 32.88 5.31
C LEU A 84 23.29 32.72 4.99
N LEU A 85 23.66 32.68 3.71
CA LEU A 85 25.04 32.53 3.29
C LEU A 85 25.93 33.60 3.91
N ARG A 86 25.56 34.89 3.84
CA ARG A 86 26.31 35.98 4.48
C ARG A 86 26.43 35.82 5.98
N SER A 87 25.41 35.28 6.61
CA SER A 87 25.42 35.03 8.05
C SER A 87 26.33 33.87 8.44
N LEU A 88 26.46 32.87 7.55
CA LEU A 88 27.36 31.74 7.70
C LEU A 88 28.81 32.05 7.22
N ARG A 89 29.04 33.11 6.42
CA ARG A 89 30.35 33.51 5.86
C ARG A 89 31.46 33.67 6.89
N LYS A 90 31.13 33.97 8.15
CA LYS A 90 32.12 34.00 9.24
C LYS A 90 32.81 32.63 9.49
N ARG A 91 32.40 31.56 8.81
CA ARG A 91 32.87 30.17 8.97
C ARG A 91 33.42 29.52 7.68
N ASN A 92 33.97 30.30 6.72
CA ASN A 92 34.72 29.81 5.53
C ASN A 92 33.95 29.06 4.40
N LEU A 93 32.61 29.15 4.35
CA LEU A 93 31.79 28.42 3.36
C LEU A 93 31.91 28.88 1.88
N GLU A 94 32.42 30.08 1.59
CA GLU A 94 32.47 30.60 0.22
C GLU A 94 33.46 29.90 -0.71
N ARG A 95 34.36 29.08 -0.17
CA ARG A 95 35.43 28.43 -0.94
C ARG A 95 35.09 27.02 -1.44
N CYS A 96 33.91 26.48 -1.12
CA CYS A 96 33.53 25.15 -1.58
C CYS A 96 33.04 25.20 -3.03
N THR A 97 33.93 24.89 -3.96
CA THR A 97 33.56 24.58 -5.35
C THR A 97 32.67 23.33 -5.35
N PRO A 98 31.43 23.39 -5.85
CA PRO A 98 30.53 22.24 -5.83
C PRO A 98 31.05 21.12 -6.74
N SER A 99 30.99 19.88 -6.26
CA SER A 99 31.31 18.68 -7.03
C SER A 99 30.31 18.47 -8.19
N THR A 100 30.68 17.64 -9.15
CA THR A 100 29.79 17.24 -10.27
C THR A 100 28.47 16.67 -9.75
N ALA A 101 28.53 15.79 -8.73
CA ALA A 101 27.35 15.21 -8.10
C ALA A 101 26.49 16.29 -7.40
N GLN A 102 27.09 17.23 -6.66
CA GLN A 102 26.36 18.34 -6.05
C GLN A 102 25.68 19.24 -7.09
N LYS A 103 26.33 19.51 -8.22
CA LYS A 103 25.75 20.26 -9.36
C LYS A 103 24.56 19.51 -9.95
N PHE A 104 24.70 18.20 -10.18
CA PHE A 104 23.62 17.36 -10.68
C PHE A 104 22.42 17.33 -9.73
N VAL A 105 22.64 17.09 -8.43
CA VAL A 105 21.55 17.05 -7.44
C VAL A 105 20.82 18.38 -7.36
N TYR A 106 21.56 19.50 -7.37
CA TYR A 106 20.96 20.82 -7.42
C TYR A 106 20.11 21.01 -8.69
N PHE A 107 20.66 20.67 -9.86
CA PHE A 107 19.94 20.74 -11.13
C PHE A 107 18.66 19.88 -11.13
N ALA A 108 18.77 18.62 -10.70
CA ALA A 108 17.65 17.68 -10.63
C ALA A 108 16.54 18.21 -9.71
N ARG A 109 16.88 18.78 -8.54
CA ARG A 109 15.90 19.39 -7.63
C ARG A 109 15.22 20.62 -8.26
N MET A 110 15.96 21.47 -8.97
CA MET A 110 15.37 22.64 -9.64
C MET A 110 14.47 22.23 -10.81
N LEU A 111 14.87 21.21 -11.57
CA LEU A 111 14.09 20.62 -12.65
C LEU A 111 12.81 19.99 -12.12
N ASP A 112 12.89 19.19 -11.06
CA ASP A 112 11.75 18.54 -10.39
C ASP A 112 10.72 19.58 -9.90
N ALA A 113 11.20 20.60 -9.19
CA ALA A 113 10.36 21.68 -8.65
C ALA A 113 9.71 22.56 -9.72
N ASP A 114 10.27 22.61 -10.94
CA ASP A 114 9.75 23.42 -12.03
C ASP A 114 9.22 22.61 -13.22
N PHE A 115 9.09 21.30 -13.05
CA PHE A 115 8.83 20.36 -14.13
C PHE A 115 7.56 20.72 -14.91
N ALA A 116 6.48 21.09 -14.21
CA ALA A 116 5.19 21.40 -14.82
C ALA A 116 5.25 22.65 -15.73
N ASN A 117 6.00 23.68 -15.37
CA ASN A 117 6.13 24.87 -16.22
C ASN A 117 7.01 24.59 -17.44
N ILE A 118 8.07 23.79 -17.26
CA ILE A 118 8.98 23.43 -18.34
C ILE A 118 8.29 22.49 -19.34
N SER A 119 7.54 21.51 -18.86
CA SER A 119 6.85 20.52 -19.71
C SER A 119 5.69 21.13 -20.51
N THR A 120 5.06 22.18 -19.98
CA THR A 120 3.96 22.91 -20.66
C THR A 120 4.44 24.09 -21.51
N GLY A 121 5.75 24.39 -21.50
CA GLY A 121 6.32 25.52 -22.24
C GLY A 121 5.99 26.89 -21.64
N ASN A 122 5.43 26.97 -20.43
CA ASN A 122 5.11 28.23 -19.75
C ASN A 122 6.37 28.84 -19.10
N LEU A 123 7.28 29.33 -19.95
CA LEU A 123 8.62 29.72 -19.54
C LEU A 123 8.80 31.22 -19.34
N ASP A 124 7.97 32.08 -19.93
CA ASP A 124 8.18 33.53 -19.94
C ASP A 124 8.45 34.13 -18.54
N ASN A 125 7.77 33.61 -17.52
CA ASN A 125 7.93 34.05 -16.14
C ASN A 125 9.07 33.35 -15.37
N ARG A 126 9.71 32.35 -15.98
CA ARG A 126 10.80 31.54 -15.41
C ARG A 126 12.18 31.96 -15.93
N ARG A 127 12.28 32.95 -16.82
CA ARG A 127 13.55 33.46 -17.38
C ARG A 127 14.58 33.79 -16.34
N LYS A 128 14.28 34.74 -15.45
CA LYS A 128 15.23 35.17 -14.41
C LYS A 128 15.64 34.02 -13.48
N LYS A 129 14.69 33.15 -13.14
CA LYS A 129 14.92 31.96 -12.31
C LYS A 129 15.94 31.01 -12.95
N TRP A 130 15.71 30.59 -14.19
CA TRP A 130 16.62 29.66 -14.87
C TRP A 130 17.94 30.32 -15.26
N SER A 131 17.96 31.62 -15.60
CA SER A 131 19.22 32.36 -15.81
C SER A 131 20.11 32.36 -14.56
N PHE A 132 19.52 32.54 -13.37
CA PHE A 132 20.27 32.40 -12.12
C PHE A 132 20.81 30.98 -11.94
N HIS A 133 19.97 29.96 -12.08
CA HIS A 133 20.41 28.56 -11.93
C HIS A 133 21.50 28.18 -12.93
N PHE A 134 21.42 28.66 -14.18
CA PHE A 134 22.46 28.46 -15.18
C PHE A 134 23.77 29.18 -14.83
N SER A 135 23.70 30.40 -14.31
CA SER A 135 24.89 31.08 -13.79
C SER A 135 25.56 30.28 -12.69
N GLU A 136 24.78 29.78 -11.72
CA GLU A 136 25.29 28.98 -10.60
C GLU A 136 25.87 27.62 -11.05
N LEU A 137 25.25 26.99 -12.05
CA LEU A 137 25.71 25.72 -12.62
C LEU A 137 26.81 25.91 -13.68
N GLN A 138 27.13 27.15 -14.07
CA GLN A 138 28.05 27.50 -15.16
C GLN A 138 27.60 26.93 -16.51
N ILE A 139 26.30 26.96 -16.79
CA ILE A 139 25.69 26.51 -18.02
C ILE A 139 25.50 27.68 -18.99
N SER A 140 25.97 27.53 -20.22
CA SER A 140 25.71 28.49 -21.30
C SER A 140 24.53 28.01 -22.16
N LEU A 141 23.31 28.43 -21.81
CA LEU A 141 22.11 28.17 -22.60
C LEU A 141 21.28 29.46 -22.74
N PRO A 142 21.08 29.98 -23.97
CA PRO A 142 20.23 31.14 -24.17
C PRO A 142 18.79 30.80 -23.82
N PHE A 143 18.13 31.68 -23.08
CA PHE A 143 16.77 31.43 -22.60
C PHE A 143 15.75 31.19 -23.73
N SER A 144 15.95 31.80 -24.91
CA SER A 144 15.10 31.56 -26.08
C SER A 144 15.14 30.12 -26.59
N ALA A 145 16.19 29.37 -26.26
CA ALA A 145 16.33 27.96 -26.59
C ALA A 145 15.81 27.03 -25.48
N LEU A 146 15.33 27.59 -24.35
CA LEU A 146 14.95 26.80 -23.17
C LEU A 146 13.76 25.90 -23.48
N ASN A 147 14.03 24.61 -23.50
CA ASN A 147 13.08 23.52 -23.52
C ASN A 147 13.72 22.29 -22.84
N MET A 148 12.94 21.24 -22.63
CA MET A 148 13.41 20.06 -21.93
C MET A 148 14.65 19.41 -22.56
N LYS A 149 14.69 19.33 -23.90
CA LYS A 149 15.81 18.76 -24.65
C LYS A 149 17.08 19.60 -24.45
N SER A 150 16.97 20.92 -24.61
CA SER A 150 18.09 21.85 -24.43
C SER A 150 18.63 21.86 -23.00
N LEU A 151 17.76 21.66 -22.00
CA LEU A 151 18.14 21.57 -20.59
C LEU A 151 19.00 20.32 -20.33
N LEU A 152 18.58 19.17 -20.86
CA LEU A 152 19.35 17.93 -20.75
C LEU A 152 20.71 18.04 -21.44
N GLU A 153 20.74 18.61 -22.65
CA GLU A 153 22.00 18.84 -23.38
C GLU A 153 22.93 19.76 -22.62
N ALA A 154 22.40 20.84 -22.06
CA ALA A 154 23.19 21.79 -21.29
C ALA A 154 23.67 21.22 -19.95
N ALA A 155 22.96 20.25 -19.39
CA ALA A 155 23.33 19.54 -18.18
C ALA A 155 24.29 18.35 -18.41
N LYS A 156 24.51 17.96 -19.68
CA LYS A 156 25.36 16.82 -20.08
C LYS A 156 26.73 16.76 -19.38
N PRO A 157 27.47 17.86 -19.13
CA PRO A 157 28.76 17.80 -18.45
C PRO A 157 28.74 17.23 -17.02
N PHE A 158 27.56 17.18 -16.40
CA PHE A 158 27.35 16.62 -15.07
C PHE A 158 26.13 15.69 -15.01
N LEU A 159 25.65 15.22 -16.17
CA LEU A 159 24.54 14.26 -16.27
C LEU A 159 25.14 12.84 -16.29
N PRO A 160 24.98 12.04 -15.22
CA PRO A 160 25.55 10.69 -15.11
C PRO A 160 24.72 9.63 -15.87
N LEU A 161 23.81 10.07 -16.73
CA LEU A 161 22.80 9.27 -17.41
C LEU A 161 23.00 9.39 -18.92
N HIS A 162 22.72 8.30 -19.63
CA HIS A 162 22.57 8.41 -21.08
C HIS A 162 21.39 9.33 -21.40
N GLN A 163 21.54 10.14 -22.45
CA GLN A 163 20.53 11.12 -22.85
C GLN A 163 19.15 10.48 -23.07
N ASP A 164 19.12 9.27 -23.64
CA ASP A 164 17.89 8.53 -23.89
C ASP A 164 17.21 8.11 -22.57
N GLU A 165 17.98 7.71 -21.55
CA GLU A 165 17.44 7.35 -20.23
C GLU A 165 16.85 8.56 -19.50
N ALA A 166 17.54 9.70 -19.55
CA ALA A 166 17.05 10.95 -18.98
C ALA A 166 15.79 11.44 -19.70
N THR A 167 15.76 11.34 -21.03
CA THR A 167 14.59 11.71 -21.85
C THR A 167 13.40 10.79 -21.54
N ALA A 168 13.62 9.48 -21.45
CA ALA A 168 12.59 8.51 -21.09
C ALA A 168 12.01 8.78 -19.69
N ALA A 169 12.87 9.13 -18.72
CA ALA A 169 12.42 9.48 -17.38
C ALA A 169 11.51 10.72 -17.35
N LEU A 170 11.84 11.74 -18.15
CA LEU A 170 11.05 12.97 -18.24
C LEU A 170 9.72 12.72 -18.94
N GLU A 171 9.70 11.94 -20.03
CA GLU A 171 8.45 11.56 -20.70
C GLU A 171 7.56 10.70 -19.81
N ALA A 172 8.13 9.72 -19.11
CA ALA A 172 7.40 8.93 -18.12
C ALA A 172 6.75 9.83 -17.06
N ARG A 173 7.48 10.82 -16.56
CA ARG A 173 6.93 11.79 -15.60
C ARG A 173 5.83 12.67 -16.22
N ARG A 174 5.99 13.13 -17.46
CA ARG A 174 4.99 13.95 -18.18
C ARG A 174 3.67 13.19 -18.37
N LEU A 175 3.76 11.89 -18.65
CA LEU A 175 2.62 10.99 -18.83
C LEU A 175 2.02 10.50 -17.50
N GLY A 176 2.55 10.93 -16.36
CA GLY A 176 2.12 10.46 -15.05
C GLY A 176 2.45 8.99 -14.79
N ALA A 177 3.35 8.38 -15.59
CA ALA A 177 3.76 7.01 -15.38
C ALA A 177 4.47 6.85 -14.02
N GLU A 178 4.03 5.83 -13.29
CA GLU A 178 4.51 5.54 -11.93
C GLU A 178 5.73 4.63 -11.91
N GLU A 179 6.09 4.00 -13.03
CA GLU A 179 7.26 3.13 -13.08
C GLU A 179 8.54 3.95 -12.92
N LEU A 180 9.25 3.76 -11.81
CA LEU A 180 10.57 4.33 -11.59
C LEU A 180 11.57 3.58 -12.48
N SER A 181 12.00 4.17 -13.58
CA SER A 181 13.25 3.79 -14.25
C SER A 181 14.47 4.26 -13.45
N LEU A 182 15.67 3.75 -13.74
CA LEU A 182 16.91 4.25 -13.11
C LEU A 182 17.08 5.77 -13.34
N GLY A 183 16.82 6.25 -14.56
CA GLY A 183 16.83 7.67 -14.87
C GLY A 183 15.82 8.46 -14.03
N SER A 184 14.60 7.92 -13.84
CA SER A 184 13.58 8.56 -12.99
C SER A 184 13.97 8.54 -11.52
N PHE A 185 14.61 7.47 -11.07
CA PHE A 185 15.09 7.32 -9.69
C PHE A 185 16.16 8.37 -9.38
N LEU A 186 17.12 8.58 -10.27
CA LEU A 186 18.18 9.57 -10.10
C LEU A 186 17.71 11.01 -10.33
N LEU A 187 16.73 11.26 -11.20
CA LEU A 187 16.25 12.62 -11.47
C LEU A 187 15.20 13.13 -10.48
N PHE A 188 14.39 12.25 -9.88
CA PHE A 188 13.19 12.65 -9.12
C PHE A 188 13.15 12.04 -7.71
N THR A 189 14.04 12.53 -6.84
CA THR A 189 14.21 12.08 -5.45
C THR A 189 12.99 12.30 -4.56
N GLN A 190 12.17 13.33 -4.82
CA GLN A 190 10.90 13.55 -4.12
C GLN A 190 9.93 12.36 -4.24
N ARG A 191 10.15 11.48 -5.23
CA ARG A 191 9.36 10.27 -5.41
C ARG A 191 9.85 9.09 -4.57
N TRP A 192 11.05 9.14 -3.99
CA TRP A 192 11.58 8.06 -3.16
C TRP A 192 10.67 7.76 -1.96
N ASN A 193 10.16 8.80 -1.29
CA ASN A 193 9.24 8.62 -0.16
C ASN A 193 7.82 8.21 -0.58
N ARG A 194 7.29 8.80 -1.66
CA ARG A 194 5.96 8.42 -2.17
C ARG A 194 5.93 6.97 -2.65
N HIS A 195 7.05 6.50 -3.18
CA HIS A 195 7.18 5.20 -3.80
C HIS A 195 8.00 4.21 -2.98
N ALA A 196 8.40 4.53 -1.74
CA ALA A 196 9.09 3.59 -0.86
C ALA A 196 8.30 2.26 -0.73
N HIS A 197 6.99 2.33 -0.97
CA HIS A 197 6.03 1.23 -0.93
C HIS A 197 5.66 0.66 -2.32
N ALA A 198 6.15 1.20 -3.43
CA ALA A 198 5.82 0.74 -4.78
C ALA A 198 6.76 -0.40 -5.25
N SER A 199 6.24 -1.35 -6.02
CA SER A 199 7.02 -2.45 -6.62
C SER A 199 8.21 -1.95 -7.46
N GLY A 200 8.06 -0.79 -8.11
CA GLY A 200 9.12 -0.13 -8.87
C GLY A 200 10.31 0.33 -8.02
N PHE A 201 10.10 0.75 -6.77
CA PHE A 201 11.20 1.15 -5.88
C PHE A 201 12.07 -0.05 -5.49
N ILE A 202 11.46 -1.21 -5.24
CA ILE A 202 12.18 -2.47 -4.96
C ILE A 202 13.05 -2.89 -6.15
N LYS A 203 12.53 -2.79 -7.38
CA LYS A 203 13.27 -3.10 -8.61
C LYS A 203 14.53 -2.21 -8.73
N ASN A 204 14.42 -0.92 -8.43
CA ASN A 204 15.56 0.00 -8.47
C ASN A 204 16.54 -0.22 -7.32
N ILE A 205 16.06 -0.50 -6.11
CA ILE A 205 16.92 -0.88 -4.97
C ILE A 205 17.84 -2.04 -5.35
N LYS A 206 17.30 -3.07 -6.03
CA LYS A 206 18.09 -4.21 -6.50
C LYS A 206 19.13 -3.84 -7.57
N ALA A 207 18.92 -2.75 -8.29
CA ALA A 207 19.87 -2.24 -9.29
C ALA A 207 20.96 -1.34 -8.68
N LEU A 208 20.76 -0.79 -7.47
CA LEU A 208 21.71 0.11 -6.80
C LEU A 208 23.15 -0.46 -6.67
N PRO A 209 23.37 -1.76 -6.40
CA PRO A 209 24.72 -2.31 -6.34
C PRO A 209 25.49 -2.18 -7.66
N ALA A 210 24.78 -2.21 -8.79
CA ALA A 210 25.34 -2.14 -10.15
C ALA A 210 25.58 -0.71 -10.67
N LEU A 211 25.25 0.32 -9.87
CA LEU A 211 25.52 1.70 -10.26
C LEU A 211 27.02 1.98 -10.42
N THR A 212 27.33 2.90 -11.33
CA THR A 212 28.69 3.44 -11.47
C THR A 212 29.09 4.23 -10.22
N SER A 213 30.38 4.46 -10.02
CA SER A 213 30.87 5.26 -8.88
C SER A 213 30.30 6.68 -8.89
N GLU A 214 30.11 7.28 -10.07
CA GLU A 214 29.51 8.61 -10.22
C GLU A 214 28.03 8.62 -9.83
N GLN A 215 27.27 7.59 -10.25
CA GLN A 215 25.87 7.45 -9.88
C GLN A 215 25.69 7.19 -8.37
N LYS A 216 26.58 6.41 -7.75
CA LYS A 216 26.60 6.20 -6.29
C LYS A 216 26.87 7.48 -5.53
N GLU A 217 27.81 8.30 -6.00
CA GLU A 217 28.08 9.62 -5.42
C GLU A 217 26.85 10.53 -5.48
N ILE A 218 26.08 10.45 -6.58
CA ILE A 218 24.83 11.19 -6.71
C ILE A 218 23.77 10.71 -5.73
N VAL A 219 23.63 9.39 -5.54
CA VAL A 219 22.72 8.85 -4.51
C VAL A 219 23.11 9.36 -3.12
N TYR A 220 24.40 9.35 -2.80
CA TYR A 220 24.91 9.92 -1.53
C TYR A 220 24.56 11.40 -1.38
N GLU A 221 24.82 12.21 -2.41
CA GLU A 221 24.51 13.64 -2.41
C GLU A 221 23.02 13.94 -2.30
N GLN A 222 22.17 13.07 -2.85
CA GLN A 222 20.71 13.17 -2.73
C GLN A 222 20.23 12.85 -1.31
N VAL A 223 20.76 11.79 -0.71
CA VAL A 223 20.49 11.42 0.68
C VAL A 223 20.95 12.53 1.62
N ARG A 224 22.16 13.06 1.44
CA ARG A 224 22.69 14.17 2.23
C ARG A 224 21.83 15.42 2.12
N TRP A 225 21.40 15.77 0.91
CA TRP A 225 20.48 16.88 0.67
C TRP A 225 19.17 16.68 1.44
N GLU A 226 18.57 15.50 1.36
CA GLU A 226 17.28 15.21 2.01
C GLU A 226 17.38 15.27 3.53
N LEU A 227 18.41 14.65 4.14
CA LEU A 227 18.65 14.71 5.58
C LEU A 227 18.84 16.15 6.07
N THR A 228 19.60 16.96 5.31
CA THR A 228 19.80 18.37 5.66
C THR A 228 18.49 19.17 5.56
N ASN A 229 17.66 18.89 4.56
CA ASN A 229 16.33 19.52 4.46
C ASN A 229 15.41 19.12 5.61
N LEU A 230 15.41 17.83 6.01
CA LEU A 230 14.63 17.35 7.15
C LEU A 230 15.06 18.03 8.46
N SER A 231 16.35 18.34 8.63
CA SER A 231 16.83 19.00 9.86
C SER A 231 16.39 20.47 9.95
N MET A 232 16.02 21.08 8.82
CA MET A 232 15.46 22.44 8.74
C MET A 232 13.93 22.48 8.79
N GLN A 233 13.25 21.32 8.82
CA GLN A 233 11.81 21.25 8.96
C GLN A 233 11.40 21.23 10.44
N PRO A 234 10.19 21.71 10.76
CA PRO A 234 9.67 21.61 12.13
C PRO A 234 9.48 20.16 12.56
N ALA A 235 9.36 19.94 13.87
CA ALA A 235 9.28 18.61 14.47
C ALA A 235 8.23 17.75 13.75
N GLN A 236 8.71 16.77 12.99
CA GLN A 236 7.87 15.78 12.33
C GLN A 236 7.38 14.75 13.36
N ASN A 237 6.36 13.98 12.99
CA ASN A 237 6.04 12.75 13.71
C ASN A 237 7.32 11.90 13.79
N LEU A 238 7.76 11.58 15.01
CA LEU A 238 9.03 10.89 15.26
C LEU A 238 9.11 9.55 14.52
N GLU A 239 8.00 8.81 14.43
CA GLU A 239 7.95 7.54 13.71
C GLU A 239 8.04 7.72 12.19
N ALA A 240 7.38 8.75 11.65
CA ALA A 240 7.52 9.08 10.23
C ALA A 240 8.95 9.49 9.88
N LEU A 241 9.60 10.27 10.77
CA LEU A 241 11.00 10.66 10.61
C LEU A 241 11.92 9.42 10.66
N LYS A 242 11.75 8.53 11.64
CA LYS A 242 12.51 7.28 11.73
C LYS A 242 12.37 6.45 10.45
N GLY A 243 11.16 6.23 9.96
CA GLY A 243 10.91 5.46 8.73
C GLY A 243 11.59 6.08 7.50
N HIS A 244 11.53 7.40 7.38
CA HIS A 244 12.19 8.14 6.30
C HIS A 244 13.72 8.05 6.40
N VAL A 245 14.31 8.36 7.57
CA VAL A 245 15.77 8.27 7.78
C VAL A 245 16.27 6.85 7.54
N ARG A 246 15.52 5.83 8.00
CA ARG A 246 15.82 4.42 7.74
C ARG A 246 15.81 4.11 6.23
N THR A 247 14.87 4.67 5.48
CA THR A 247 14.83 4.53 4.01
C THR A 247 16.08 5.11 3.36
N LEU A 248 16.48 6.31 3.76
CA LEU A 248 17.69 6.96 3.24
C LEU A 248 18.97 6.20 3.63
N ALA A 249 19.07 5.72 4.87
CA ALA A 249 20.18 4.90 5.34
C ALA A 249 20.34 3.63 4.50
N ASN A 250 19.23 3.03 4.08
CA ASN A 250 19.24 1.84 3.25
C ASN A 250 19.68 2.09 1.82
N LEU A 251 19.31 3.22 1.22
CA LEU A 251 19.82 3.60 -0.11
C LEU A 251 21.36 3.61 -0.11
N LEU A 252 21.97 4.15 0.95
CA LEU A 252 23.42 4.16 1.12
C LEU A 252 24.01 2.76 1.35
N GLU A 253 23.31 1.91 2.10
CA GLU A 253 23.70 0.51 2.31
C GLU A 253 23.75 -0.27 1.00
N PHE A 254 22.72 -0.15 0.17
CA PHE A 254 22.66 -0.84 -1.13
C PHE A 254 23.73 -0.35 -2.11
N THR A 255 24.14 0.91 -2.02
CA THR A 255 25.28 1.43 -2.78
C THR A 255 26.64 1.06 -2.17
N LYS A 256 26.65 0.48 -0.95
CA LYS A 256 27.85 0.21 -0.13
C LYS A 256 28.67 1.47 0.13
N ASP A 257 27.99 2.59 0.44
CA ASP A 257 28.68 3.85 0.68
C ASP A 257 29.38 3.85 2.04
N PRO A 258 30.71 4.04 2.12
CA PRO A 258 31.45 3.98 3.38
C PRO A 258 31.10 5.11 4.35
N ARG A 259 30.47 6.19 3.88
CA ARG A 259 30.10 7.36 4.68
C ARG A 259 28.72 7.20 5.34
N ARG A 260 28.00 6.11 5.05
CA ARG A 260 26.64 5.84 5.58
C ARG A 260 26.55 6.04 7.09
N ASN A 261 27.39 5.34 7.84
CA ASN A 261 27.27 5.30 9.30
C ASN A 261 27.54 6.69 9.90
N GLU A 262 28.64 7.34 9.50
CA GLU A 262 28.97 8.70 9.95
C GLU A 262 27.79 9.66 9.71
N LEU A 263 27.24 9.66 8.49
CA LEU A 263 26.15 10.56 8.13
C LEU A 263 24.89 10.30 8.98
N ILE A 264 24.49 9.03 9.13
CA ILE A 264 23.29 8.69 9.90
C ILE A 264 23.50 8.96 11.39
N HIS A 265 24.67 8.68 11.96
CA HIS A 265 24.97 8.99 13.36
C HIS A 265 24.87 10.49 13.65
N GLU A 266 25.41 11.35 12.79
CA GLU A 266 25.38 12.81 12.99
C GLU A 266 23.96 13.36 12.98
N PHE A 267 23.16 12.95 12.01
CA PHE A 267 21.77 13.39 11.91
C PHE A 267 20.90 12.78 13.02
N SER A 268 21.13 11.51 13.40
CA SER A 268 20.42 10.87 14.52
C SER A 268 20.71 11.58 15.85
N ALA A 269 21.95 11.97 16.09
CA ALA A 269 22.34 12.73 17.28
C ALA A 269 21.60 14.07 17.38
N TYR A 270 21.41 14.78 16.25
CA TYR A 270 20.62 16.01 16.23
C TYR A 270 19.15 15.79 16.62
N TRP A 271 18.54 14.71 16.15
CA TRP A 271 17.14 14.38 16.48
C TRP A 271 16.97 13.63 17.82
N GLY A 272 18.06 13.26 18.50
CA GLY A 272 18.00 12.43 19.70
C GLY A 272 17.50 11.01 19.43
N LEU A 273 17.78 10.47 18.25
CA LEU A 273 17.40 9.12 17.82
C LEU A 273 18.53 8.13 18.11
N ASP A 274 18.15 6.90 18.45
CA ASP A 274 19.07 5.77 18.43
C ASP A 274 19.40 5.43 16.96
N PRO A 275 20.68 5.51 16.54
CA PRO A 275 21.09 5.21 15.17
C PRO A 275 21.03 3.71 14.83
N GLU A 276 21.13 2.80 15.81
CA GLU A 276 21.23 1.35 15.54
C GLU A 276 20.01 0.80 14.79
N PRO A 277 18.76 1.08 15.22
CA PRO A 277 17.58 0.69 14.45
C PRO A 277 17.51 1.31 13.04
N LEU A 278 18.07 2.51 12.85
CA LEU A 278 18.07 3.20 11.56
C LEU A 278 19.11 2.63 10.60
N LEU A 279 20.22 2.13 11.14
CA LEU A 279 21.28 1.43 10.42
C LEU A 279 20.98 -0.04 10.19
N SER A 280 19.94 -0.59 10.83
CA SER A 280 19.42 -1.90 10.45
C SER A 280 18.93 -1.87 8.98
N PRO A 281 19.37 -2.81 8.15
CA PRO A 281 18.88 -2.88 6.77
C PRO A 281 17.34 -3.03 6.75
N LEU A 282 16.62 -2.25 5.94
CA LEU A 282 15.17 -2.32 5.66
C LEU A 282 14.78 -3.67 5.07
N PHE A 283 15.76 -4.29 4.41
CA PHE A 283 15.75 -5.69 4.14
C PHE A 283 16.96 -6.19 4.87
N ALA A 284 16.78 -6.65 6.11
CA ALA A 284 17.79 -7.48 6.70
C ALA A 284 18.11 -8.54 5.64
N SER A 285 19.34 -8.47 5.11
CA SER A 285 19.96 -9.46 4.25
C SER A 285 20.01 -10.85 4.92
N THR A 286 19.41 -10.97 6.11
CA THR A 286 19.20 -12.16 6.90
C THR A 286 17.94 -12.94 6.53
N VAL A 287 16.98 -12.37 5.78
CA VAL A 287 15.83 -13.15 5.28
C VAL A 287 15.86 -13.29 3.77
N SER A 288 16.00 -14.55 3.37
CA SER A 288 16.02 -15.00 1.98
C SER A 288 14.89 -14.36 1.14
N PRO A 289 15.10 -14.14 -0.18
CA PRO A 289 14.04 -13.74 -1.12
C PRO A 289 12.82 -14.67 -1.14
N THR A 290 12.95 -15.88 -0.60
CA THR A 290 11.88 -16.88 -0.49
C THR A 290 11.16 -16.85 0.84
N PHE A 291 11.64 -16.08 1.82
CA PHE A 291 11.06 -15.96 3.14
C PHE A 291 9.66 -15.33 3.10
N CYS A 292 8.75 -15.83 3.93
CA CYS A 292 7.41 -15.29 4.14
C CYS A 292 7.14 -15.29 5.65
N ILE A 293 6.67 -14.19 6.24
CA ILE A 293 6.41 -14.12 7.68
C ILE A 293 5.10 -14.81 8.10
N LEU A 294 4.16 -14.98 7.17
CA LEU A 294 2.80 -15.48 7.48
C LEU A 294 2.81 -16.83 8.21
N PRO A 295 3.59 -17.86 7.80
CA PRO A 295 3.60 -19.15 8.49
C PRO A 295 4.08 -19.12 9.95
N TRP A 296 4.69 -18.01 10.39
CA TRP A 296 5.16 -17.83 11.77
C TRP A 296 4.18 -17.05 12.64
N PHE A 297 3.40 -16.15 12.02
CA PHE A 297 2.54 -15.19 12.72
C PHE A 297 1.06 -15.49 12.62
N ARG A 298 0.65 -16.30 11.63
CA ARG A 298 -0.74 -16.57 11.31
C ARG A 298 -1.03 -18.06 11.33
N LEU A 299 -2.10 -18.44 12.02
CA LEU A 299 -2.70 -19.75 11.88
C LEU A 299 -3.98 -19.64 11.06
N HIS A 300 -4.15 -20.55 10.11
CA HIS A 300 -5.35 -20.61 9.29
C HIS A 300 -5.97 -22.00 9.41
N PHE A 301 -7.22 -22.04 9.87
CA PHE A 301 -8.02 -23.24 10.00
C PHE A 301 -9.21 -23.19 9.04
N ASP A 302 -9.31 -24.20 8.18
CA ASP A 302 -10.39 -24.37 7.22
C ASP A 302 -11.65 -24.92 7.90
N SER A 303 -12.76 -24.99 7.17
CA SER A 303 -14.08 -25.39 7.65
C SER A 303 -14.11 -26.79 8.27
N ASP A 304 -13.19 -27.68 7.89
CA ASP A 304 -13.05 -29.05 8.42
C ASP A 304 -12.01 -29.16 9.57
N GLY A 305 -11.51 -28.03 10.07
CA GLY A 305 -10.51 -27.95 11.14
C GLY A 305 -9.07 -28.19 10.68
N SER A 306 -8.85 -28.44 9.38
CA SER A 306 -7.51 -28.63 8.83
C SER A 306 -6.70 -27.34 8.88
N TYR A 307 -5.43 -27.46 9.26
CA TYR A 307 -4.47 -26.37 9.16
C TYR A 307 -4.08 -26.10 7.70
N LEU A 308 -4.16 -24.83 7.30
CA LEU A 308 -3.69 -24.30 6.02
C LEU A 308 -2.44 -23.45 6.25
N LEU A 309 -1.44 -23.59 5.39
CA LEU A 309 -0.23 -22.75 5.46
C LEU A 309 -0.57 -21.25 5.37
N CYS A 310 -1.46 -20.91 4.44
CA CYS A 310 -2.05 -19.58 4.26
C CYS A 310 -3.20 -19.65 3.24
N GLU A 311 -3.97 -18.57 3.13
CA GLU A 311 -5.08 -18.40 2.18
C GLU A 311 -4.67 -18.51 0.71
N HIS A 312 -3.42 -18.20 0.36
CA HIS A 312 -2.96 -18.17 -1.03
C HIS A 312 -2.38 -19.50 -1.53
N SER A 313 -1.71 -20.26 -0.66
CA SER A 313 -1.16 -21.57 -1.04
C SER A 313 -2.21 -22.66 -0.96
N GLN A 314 -3.20 -22.52 -0.06
CA GLN A 314 -4.22 -23.53 0.27
C GLN A 314 -3.63 -24.92 0.56
N ALA A 315 -2.33 -24.97 0.90
CA ALA A 315 -1.64 -26.21 1.19
C ALA A 315 -2.08 -26.72 2.57
N ARG A 316 -2.64 -27.92 2.58
CA ARG A 316 -3.02 -28.67 3.78
C ARG A 316 -1.87 -29.58 4.20
N PHE A 317 -1.71 -29.75 5.52
CA PHE A 317 -0.75 -30.68 6.10
C PHE A 317 -1.51 -31.84 6.75
N PRO A 318 -1.44 -33.05 6.17
CA PRO A 318 -2.13 -34.22 6.70
C PRO A 318 -1.77 -34.45 8.18
N GLY A 319 -2.77 -34.68 9.03
CA GLY A 319 -2.57 -34.91 10.48
C GLY A 319 -2.43 -33.63 11.32
N LEU A 320 -2.43 -32.44 10.70
CA LEU A 320 -2.56 -31.16 11.41
C LEU A 320 -4.02 -30.68 11.31
N ASN A 321 -4.89 -31.38 12.04
CA ASN A 321 -6.30 -31.03 12.16
C ASN A 321 -6.65 -30.78 13.63
N TRP A 322 -7.27 -29.64 13.91
CA TRP A 322 -7.65 -29.26 15.28
C TRP A 322 -8.80 -30.10 15.84
N ASN A 323 -9.44 -30.93 15.02
CA ASN A 323 -10.35 -31.99 15.46
C ASN A 323 -9.65 -33.07 16.29
N GLU A 324 -8.40 -33.37 15.96
CA GLU A 324 -7.76 -34.63 16.35
C GLU A 324 -6.66 -34.43 17.39
N ARG A 325 -6.11 -33.21 17.47
CA ARG A 325 -5.02 -32.88 18.37
C ARG A 325 -5.01 -31.40 18.76
N ASP A 326 -4.41 -31.12 19.92
CA ASP A 326 -4.03 -29.75 20.28
C ASP A 326 -2.87 -29.31 19.37
N LEU A 327 -3.00 -28.11 18.82
CA LEU A 327 -2.08 -27.52 17.85
C LEU A 327 -1.14 -26.50 18.49
N SER A 328 -1.11 -26.42 19.82
CA SER A 328 -0.04 -25.75 20.57
C SER A 328 1.36 -26.29 20.22
N SER A 329 1.47 -27.53 19.69
CA SER A 329 2.71 -28.16 19.24
C SER A 329 3.09 -27.91 17.79
N LEU A 330 2.38 -27.06 17.03
CA LEU A 330 2.66 -26.79 15.60
C LEU A 330 4.11 -26.39 15.34
N ALA A 331 4.74 -25.68 16.28
CA ALA A 331 6.14 -25.27 16.23
C ALA A 331 7.13 -26.45 16.10
N ALA A 332 6.74 -27.65 16.55
CA ALA A 332 7.57 -28.85 16.56
C ALA A 332 7.29 -29.79 15.37
N GLU A 333 6.34 -29.44 14.49
CA GLU A 333 5.93 -30.33 13.40
C GLU A 333 7.03 -30.43 12.33
N PRO A 334 7.54 -31.64 12.02
CA PRO A 334 8.68 -31.82 11.12
C PRO A 334 8.47 -31.21 9.73
N GLU A 335 7.25 -31.31 9.18
CA GLU A 335 6.92 -30.78 7.85
C GLU A 335 6.96 -29.24 7.83
N LEU A 336 6.48 -28.59 8.90
CA LEU A 336 6.54 -27.13 9.03
C LEU A 336 7.96 -26.65 9.28
N LEU A 337 8.73 -27.35 10.14
CA LEU A 337 10.14 -27.07 10.36
C LEU A 337 10.96 -27.16 9.06
N GLN A 338 10.70 -28.17 8.23
CA GLN A 338 11.36 -28.31 6.93
C GLN A 338 10.97 -27.18 5.97
N LEU A 339 9.69 -26.80 5.93
CA LEU A 339 9.20 -25.69 5.11
C LEU A 339 9.85 -24.35 5.52
N TRP A 340 9.87 -24.07 6.82
CA TRP A 340 10.49 -22.88 7.40
C TRP A 340 12.00 -22.83 7.13
N ARG A 341 12.68 -23.97 7.23
CA ARG A 341 14.09 -24.11 6.89
C ARG A 341 14.36 -23.74 5.44
N LYS A 342 13.60 -24.31 4.48
CA LYS A 342 13.73 -23.98 3.06
C LYS A 342 13.57 -22.48 2.80
N MET A 343 12.54 -21.87 3.39
CA MET A 343 12.29 -20.43 3.28
C MET A 343 13.45 -19.58 3.83
N LYS A 344 14.06 -19.99 4.95
CA LYS A 344 15.23 -19.32 5.53
C LYS A 344 16.49 -19.50 4.68
N GLU A 345 16.68 -20.67 4.07
CA GLU A 345 17.89 -21.04 3.32
C GLU A 345 17.94 -20.51 1.88
N GLY A 346 16.89 -19.83 1.37
CA GLY A 346 16.90 -19.36 -0.03
C GLY A 346 15.98 -20.14 -0.97
N GLU A 347 15.36 -21.22 -0.49
CA GLU A 347 14.59 -22.14 -1.31
C GLU A 347 13.10 -21.81 -1.24
N LEU A 348 12.42 -21.79 -2.39
CA LEU A 348 10.98 -21.53 -2.46
C LEU A 348 10.21 -22.85 -2.33
N PRO A 349 9.42 -23.05 -1.26
CA PRO A 349 8.63 -24.27 -1.16
C PRO A 349 7.67 -24.42 -2.35
N PRO A 350 7.47 -25.63 -2.89
CA PRO A 350 6.61 -25.86 -4.05
C PRO A 350 5.20 -25.26 -3.90
N GLN A 351 4.64 -25.35 -2.70
CA GLN A 351 3.32 -24.81 -2.34
C GLN A 351 3.24 -23.28 -2.41
N CYS A 352 4.38 -22.59 -2.39
CA CYS A 352 4.47 -21.13 -2.39
C CYS A 352 4.85 -20.55 -3.76
N LYS A 353 5.01 -21.39 -4.81
CA LYS A 353 5.49 -20.95 -6.13
C LYS A 353 4.60 -19.90 -6.80
N SER A 354 3.30 -19.93 -6.54
CA SER A 354 2.32 -18.98 -7.07
C SER A 354 2.34 -17.60 -6.38
N CYS A 355 3.09 -17.43 -5.28
CA CYS A 355 2.89 -16.34 -4.31
C CYS A 355 4.00 -15.29 -4.30
N SER A 356 4.37 -14.72 -5.46
CA SER A 356 5.47 -13.73 -5.52
C SER A 356 5.12 -12.38 -4.88
N THR A 357 3.92 -11.86 -5.10
CA THR A 357 3.49 -10.52 -4.64
C THR A 357 2.92 -10.52 -3.21
N PRO A 358 1.96 -11.40 -2.84
CA PRO A 358 1.38 -11.41 -1.49
C PRO A 358 2.41 -11.66 -0.38
N ARG A 359 3.44 -12.47 -0.67
CA ARG A 359 4.56 -12.71 0.25
C ARG A 359 5.33 -11.43 0.58
N LEU A 360 5.63 -10.62 -0.44
CA LEU A 360 6.39 -9.38 -0.25
C LEU A 360 5.56 -8.35 0.52
N GLU A 361 4.25 -8.32 0.27
CA GLU A 361 3.31 -7.47 1.01
C GLU A 361 3.19 -7.88 2.47
N ALA A 362 3.07 -9.19 2.75
CA ALA A 362 3.02 -9.69 4.11
C ALA A 362 4.33 -9.41 4.88
N ASN A 363 5.48 -9.67 4.28
CA ASN A 363 6.77 -9.36 4.92
C ASN A 363 6.93 -7.86 5.19
N ARG A 364 6.46 -7.02 4.27
CA ARG A 364 6.48 -5.57 4.45
C ARG A 364 5.58 -5.15 5.61
N PHE A 365 4.39 -5.74 5.72
CA PHE A 365 3.46 -5.41 6.80
C PHE A 365 4.06 -5.72 8.18
N TYR A 366 4.85 -6.79 8.28
CA TYR A 366 5.52 -7.22 9.52
C TYR A 366 7.04 -6.94 9.51
N ASP A 367 7.47 -5.87 8.84
CA ASP A 367 8.91 -5.57 8.69
C ASP A 367 9.58 -5.33 10.06
N GLU A 368 8.91 -4.63 10.97
CA GLU A 368 9.44 -4.40 12.31
C GLU A 368 9.67 -5.71 13.06
N GLU A 369 8.73 -6.64 13.00
CA GLU A 369 8.82 -7.95 13.64
C GLU A 369 9.93 -8.80 13.03
N ILE A 370 10.06 -8.78 11.71
CA ILE A 370 11.17 -9.45 11.02
C ILE A 370 12.51 -8.90 11.48
N ASN A 371 12.62 -7.57 11.62
CA ASN A 371 13.87 -6.89 11.97
C ASN A 371 14.24 -6.99 13.45
N ARG A 372 13.27 -7.25 14.36
CA ARG A 372 13.53 -7.57 15.77
C ARG A 372 14.14 -8.97 15.97
N GLY A 373 14.32 -9.72 14.88
CA GLY A 373 14.74 -11.11 14.89
C GLY A 373 13.51 -12.00 14.85
N LEU A 374 13.44 -12.90 13.86
CA LEU A 374 12.33 -13.84 13.69
C LEU A 374 12.03 -14.50 15.05
N PRO A 375 10.81 -14.33 15.60
CA PRO A 375 10.51 -14.97 16.86
C PRO A 375 10.51 -16.49 16.68
N LEU A 376 10.56 -17.19 17.81
CA LEU A 376 9.99 -18.52 17.92
C LEU A 376 8.55 -18.47 17.35
N PHE A 377 8.00 -19.61 16.93
CA PHE A 377 6.63 -19.66 16.42
C PHE A 377 5.66 -19.01 17.43
N GLU A 378 5.20 -17.80 17.12
CA GLU A 378 4.41 -16.91 17.98
C GLU A 378 3.20 -16.39 17.20
N PRO A 379 2.17 -17.23 16.99
CA PRO A 379 0.99 -16.82 16.26
C PRO A 379 0.28 -15.67 16.97
N ARG A 380 0.08 -14.57 16.24
CA ARG A 380 -0.67 -13.37 16.68
C ARG A 380 -1.96 -13.16 15.90
N GLU A 381 -2.10 -13.84 14.78
CA GLU A 381 -3.29 -13.80 13.93
C GLU A 381 -3.91 -15.18 13.81
N LEU A 382 -5.22 -15.26 14.02
CA LEU A 382 -6.02 -16.44 13.70
C LEU A 382 -6.91 -16.13 12.50
N VAL A 383 -6.96 -17.07 11.57
CA VAL A 383 -7.93 -17.10 10.48
C VAL A 383 -8.77 -18.36 10.67
N LEU A 384 -10.06 -18.19 10.90
CA LEU A 384 -10.97 -19.25 11.31
C LEU A 384 -12.14 -19.35 10.31
N SER A 385 -12.33 -20.53 9.74
CA SER A 385 -13.60 -20.94 9.13
C SER A 385 -14.35 -21.85 10.10
N LEU A 386 -15.39 -21.32 10.76
CA LEU A 386 -16.19 -22.06 11.73
C LEU A 386 -17.21 -22.94 11.00
N GLY A 387 -16.73 -24.04 10.43
CA GLY A 387 -17.57 -24.99 9.72
C GLY A 387 -18.02 -24.51 8.33
N ARG A 388 -19.00 -25.21 7.79
CA ARG A 388 -19.57 -24.96 6.44
C ARG A 388 -21.04 -24.55 6.47
N ASP A 389 -21.55 -24.22 7.64
CA ASP A 389 -22.94 -23.83 7.82
C ASP A 389 -23.14 -22.45 7.17
N CYS A 390 -23.78 -22.48 6.00
CA CYS A 390 -24.03 -21.32 5.19
C CYS A 390 -25.34 -21.51 4.46
N GLU A 391 -26.28 -20.60 4.69
CA GLU A 391 -27.61 -20.64 4.06
C GLU A 391 -27.59 -20.22 2.59
N ARG A 392 -26.43 -19.92 2.01
CA ARG A 392 -26.28 -19.36 0.65
C ARG A 392 -25.60 -20.29 -0.33
N GLN A 393 -25.96 -20.09 -1.61
CA GLN A 393 -25.40 -20.76 -2.77
C GLN A 393 -24.77 -19.74 -3.72
N CYS A 394 -23.83 -18.94 -3.22
CA CYS A 394 -23.15 -17.93 -4.02
C CYS A 394 -22.35 -18.58 -5.15
N LEU A 395 -22.45 -18.02 -6.37
CA LEU A 395 -21.79 -18.53 -7.57
C LEU A 395 -20.27 -18.31 -7.58
N SER A 396 -19.79 -17.39 -6.74
CA SER A 396 -18.37 -17.14 -6.48
C SER A 396 -17.74 -18.22 -5.57
N CYS A 397 -18.53 -18.90 -4.73
CA CYS A 397 -18.05 -19.81 -3.71
C CYS A 397 -17.65 -21.18 -4.27
N ASN A 398 -16.71 -21.85 -3.58
CA ASN A 398 -16.46 -23.27 -3.76
C ASN A 398 -17.67 -24.06 -3.20
N PRO A 399 -18.33 -24.91 -4.01
CA PRO A 399 -19.49 -25.67 -3.54
C PRO A 399 -19.24 -26.61 -2.36
N GLY A 400 -17.99 -26.98 -2.07
CA GLY A 400 -17.65 -27.77 -0.88
C GLY A 400 -17.76 -27.00 0.45
N GLN A 401 -17.81 -25.66 0.39
CA GLN A 401 -17.74 -24.76 1.54
C GLN A 401 -19.09 -24.18 1.96
N SER A 402 -20.21 -24.71 1.43
CA SER A 402 -21.55 -24.31 1.86
C SER A 402 -22.42 -25.54 2.01
N SER A 403 -23.05 -25.69 3.18
CA SER A 403 -24.01 -26.75 3.45
C SER A 403 -25.14 -26.77 2.42
N ARG A 404 -25.61 -25.59 1.96
CA ARG A 404 -26.60 -25.48 0.88
C ARG A 404 -26.07 -25.88 -0.50
N TRP A 405 -24.81 -25.58 -0.83
CA TRP A 405 -24.21 -26.06 -2.08
C TRP A 405 -24.01 -27.57 -2.08
N ALA A 406 -23.63 -28.13 -0.94
CA ALA A 406 -23.42 -29.55 -0.79
C ALA A 406 -24.73 -30.34 -0.84
N GLU A 407 -25.80 -29.85 -0.19
CA GLU A 407 -27.17 -30.38 -0.34
C GLU A 407 -27.56 -30.45 -1.83
N PHE A 408 -27.18 -29.43 -2.60
CA PHE A 408 -27.44 -29.36 -4.04
C PHE A 408 -26.61 -30.35 -4.88
N LEU A 409 -25.31 -30.50 -4.61
CA LEU A 409 -24.42 -31.31 -5.46
C LEU A 409 -24.40 -32.79 -5.10
N LYS A 410 -24.53 -33.13 -3.82
CA LYS A 410 -24.52 -34.50 -3.30
C LYS A 410 -25.39 -34.57 -2.04
N PRO A 411 -26.70 -34.85 -2.18
CA PRO A 411 -27.50 -35.14 -1.01
C PRO A 411 -26.95 -36.42 -0.35
N GLN A 412 -26.62 -36.33 0.94
CA GLN A 412 -26.14 -37.38 1.87
C GLN A 412 -24.63 -37.51 2.06
N VAL A 413 -24.15 -36.96 3.17
CA VAL A 413 -23.70 -37.59 4.44
C VAL A 413 -23.24 -36.41 5.31
N GLU A 414 -23.75 -36.29 6.54
CA GLU A 414 -23.18 -35.32 7.49
C GLU A 414 -21.71 -35.69 7.71
N ASP A 415 -20.81 -34.76 7.40
CA ASP A 415 -19.39 -34.97 7.62
C ASP A 415 -19.02 -34.37 8.99
N PRO A 416 -18.71 -35.22 10.01
CA PRO A 416 -18.43 -34.77 11.37
C PRO A 416 -17.08 -34.03 11.51
N SER A 417 -16.32 -33.85 10.42
CA SER A 417 -15.12 -33.02 10.43
C SER A 417 -15.46 -31.52 10.50
N TYR A 418 -16.64 -31.10 10.06
CA TYR A 418 -17.02 -29.68 9.99
C TYR A 418 -17.53 -29.08 11.32
N ASN A 419 -17.82 -29.89 12.34
CA ASN A 419 -18.24 -29.41 13.67
C ASN A 419 -17.08 -29.30 14.66
N TRP A 420 -15.86 -29.18 14.15
CA TRP A 420 -14.62 -29.24 14.93
C TRP A 420 -14.52 -28.20 16.04
N HIS A 421 -15.00 -27.00 15.76
CA HIS A 421 -15.06 -25.88 16.70
C HIS A 421 -16.01 -26.14 17.88
N SER A 422 -16.96 -27.07 17.73
CA SER A 422 -17.88 -27.46 18.81
C SER A 422 -17.28 -28.55 19.72
N LYS A 423 -16.09 -29.08 19.42
CA LYS A 423 -15.47 -30.16 20.20
C LYS A 423 -14.71 -29.59 21.41
N PRO A 424 -14.65 -30.32 22.54
CA PRO A 424 -13.92 -29.88 23.74
C PRO A 424 -12.45 -29.54 23.50
N LEU A 425 -11.82 -30.17 22.49
CA LEU A 425 -10.43 -29.94 22.15
C LEU A 425 -10.17 -28.49 21.71
N PHE A 426 -11.08 -27.90 20.94
CA PHE A 426 -11.03 -26.47 20.59
C PHE A 426 -11.29 -25.61 21.82
N GLN A 427 -12.34 -25.90 22.58
CA GLN A 427 -12.75 -25.10 23.75
C GLN A 427 -11.68 -25.07 24.86
N ASN A 428 -10.95 -26.16 25.05
CA ASN A 428 -9.92 -26.28 26.09
C ASN A 428 -8.54 -25.73 25.67
N ALA A 429 -8.18 -25.83 24.38
CA ALA A 429 -6.88 -25.36 23.87
C ALA A 429 -6.89 -23.88 23.46
N ALA A 430 -8.06 -23.36 23.06
CA ALA A 430 -8.20 -21.98 22.60
C ALA A 430 -7.71 -20.93 23.61
N PRO A 431 -7.97 -21.01 24.93
CA PRO A 431 -7.55 -19.95 25.87
C PRO A 431 -6.05 -19.66 25.88
N GLY A 432 -5.19 -20.68 25.77
CA GLY A 432 -3.74 -20.53 25.74
C GLY A 432 -3.25 -19.86 24.45
N LEU A 433 -3.79 -20.29 23.30
CA LEU A 433 -3.50 -19.68 22.00
C LEU A 433 -4.04 -18.25 21.90
N LEU A 434 -5.26 -18.01 22.37
CA LEU A 434 -5.93 -16.71 22.35
C LEU A 434 -5.25 -15.68 23.27
N ALA A 435 -4.44 -16.10 24.24
CA ALA A 435 -3.74 -15.19 25.15
C ALA A 435 -2.79 -14.22 24.44
N GLN A 436 -2.23 -14.63 23.31
CA GLN A 436 -1.23 -13.90 22.50
C GLN A 436 -1.79 -13.37 21.16
N VAL A 437 -3.04 -13.72 20.82
CA VAL A 437 -3.69 -13.30 19.58
C VAL A 437 -4.10 -11.83 19.68
N GLN A 438 -3.78 -11.08 18.62
CA GLN A 438 -4.10 -9.67 18.47
C GLN A 438 -5.11 -9.44 17.35
N LYS A 439 -5.33 -10.45 16.50
CA LYS A 439 -6.24 -10.36 15.37
C LYS A 439 -6.92 -11.69 15.09
N ILE A 440 -8.24 -11.67 14.92
CA ILE A 440 -9.04 -12.82 14.49
C ILE A 440 -9.77 -12.44 13.20
N THR A 441 -9.58 -13.23 12.17
CA THR A 441 -10.28 -13.12 10.90
C THR A 441 -11.21 -14.31 10.77
N PHE A 442 -12.50 -14.06 10.70
CA PHE A 442 -13.50 -15.07 10.39
C PHE A 442 -13.63 -15.14 8.87
N SER A 443 -13.03 -16.17 8.27
CA SER A 443 -12.96 -16.37 6.83
C SER A 443 -13.96 -17.46 6.41
N HIS A 444 -14.63 -17.24 5.27
CA HIS A 444 -15.58 -18.19 4.67
C HIS A 444 -16.84 -18.47 5.52
N CYS A 445 -17.94 -18.80 4.83
CA CYS A 445 -19.28 -19.00 5.42
C CYS A 445 -19.83 -17.76 6.14
N GLU A 446 -21.13 -17.74 6.39
CA GLU A 446 -21.73 -16.67 7.19
C GLU A 446 -21.49 -17.00 8.67
N THR A 447 -20.26 -16.74 9.15
CA THR A 447 -19.81 -17.13 10.50
C THR A 447 -20.72 -16.59 11.61
N LEU A 448 -21.44 -15.50 11.34
CA LEU A 448 -22.41 -14.93 12.27
C LEU A 448 -23.61 -15.85 12.56
N GLN A 449 -23.82 -16.89 11.76
CA GLN A 449 -24.85 -17.91 11.99
C GLN A 449 -24.31 -19.11 12.78
N ASP A 450 -23.00 -19.22 13.00
CA ASP A 450 -22.41 -20.34 13.71
C ASP A 450 -22.70 -20.28 15.23
N PRO A 451 -23.20 -21.36 15.85
CA PRO A 451 -23.58 -21.35 17.27
C PRO A 451 -22.39 -21.25 18.24
N THR A 452 -21.17 -21.52 17.79
CA THR A 452 -19.93 -21.41 18.58
C THR A 452 -19.38 -19.98 18.58
N HIS A 453 -19.68 -19.20 17.54
CA HIS A 453 -19.21 -17.82 17.43
C HIS A 453 -19.60 -16.93 18.64
N PRO A 454 -20.86 -16.91 19.13
CA PRO A 454 -21.21 -16.18 20.35
C PRO A 454 -20.37 -16.58 21.56
N GLN A 455 -20.09 -17.86 21.73
CA GLN A 455 -19.36 -18.41 22.88
C GLN A 455 -17.90 -17.97 22.87
N LEU A 456 -17.28 -18.00 21.69
CA LEU A 456 -15.91 -17.52 21.49
C LEU A 456 -15.79 -16.02 21.81
N LEU A 457 -16.70 -15.19 21.29
CA LEU A 457 -16.67 -13.76 21.58
C LEU A 457 -16.88 -13.48 23.08
N GLN A 458 -17.83 -14.17 23.71
CA GLN A 458 -18.11 -13.99 25.13
C GLN A 458 -16.89 -14.35 26.00
N GLY A 459 -16.19 -15.45 25.71
CA GLY A 459 -14.97 -15.81 26.42
C GLY A 459 -13.84 -14.78 26.28
N LEU A 460 -13.70 -14.16 25.10
CA LEU A 460 -12.73 -13.08 24.87
C LEU A 460 -13.09 -11.79 25.63
N ILE A 461 -14.37 -11.49 25.79
CA ILE A 461 -14.86 -10.35 26.55
C ILE A 461 -14.64 -10.59 28.05
N GLU A 462 -15.04 -11.75 28.56
CA GLU A 462 -14.94 -12.10 29.99
C GLU A 462 -13.48 -12.21 30.48
N SER A 463 -12.57 -12.66 29.61
CA SER A 463 -11.13 -12.68 29.91
C SER A 463 -10.46 -11.30 29.85
N GLY A 464 -11.19 -10.25 29.43
CA GLY A 464 -10.67 -8.89 29.27
C GLY A 464 -9.82 -8.67 28.02
N LYS A 465 -9.66 -9.69 27.17
CA LYS A 465 -8.79 -9.67 25.98
C LYS A 465 -9.40 -8.96 24.77
N ALA A 466 -10.72 -8.81 24.72
CA ALA A 466 -11.41 -8.19 23.58
C ALA A 466 -10.78 -6.84 23.16
N ARG A 467 -10.38 -5.99 24.13
CA ARG A 467 -9.79 -4.66 23.88
C ARG A 467 -8.44 -4.69 23.17
N ASP A 468 -7.77 -5.83 23.15
CA ASP A 468 -6.48 -6.03 22.47
C ASP A 468 -6.64 -6.71 21.10
N ILE A 469 -7.83 -7.20 20.78
CA ILE A 469 -8.11 -8.02 19.59
C ILE A 469 -8.84 -7.20 18.53
N ALA A 470 -8.29 -7.20 17.32
CA ALA A 470 -8.97 -6.76 16.11
C ALA A 470 -9.75 -7.92 15.48
N LEU A 471 -11.01 -7.69 15.12
CA LEU A 471 -11.84 -8.66 14.41
C LEU A 471 -11.99 -8.25 12.94
N ILE A 472 -11.91 -9.22 12.03
CA ILE A 472 -12.29 -9.07 10.63
C ILE A 472 -13.35 -10.11 10.30
N TYR A 473 -14.46 -9.68 9.71
CA TYR A 473 -15.52 -10.54 9.23
C TYR A 473 -15.62 -10.45 7.71
N PHE A 474 -15.70 -11.58 7.03
CA PHE A 474 -16.24 -11.66 5.68
C PHE A 474 -17.71 -12.06 5.79
N THR A 475 -18.61 -11.24 5.26
CA THR A 475 -20.05 -11.44 5.36
C THR A 475 -20.75 -10.87 4.13
N ARG A 476 -21.95 -11.36 3.83
CA ARG A 476 -22.80 -10.74 2.79
C ARG A 476 -23.51 -9.49 3.27
N GLY A 477 -23.55 -9.25 4.60
CA GLY A 477 -24.20 -8.09 5.19
C GLY A 477 -25.72 -8.08 5.11
N ASP A 478 -26.35 -9.16 4.67
CA ASP A 478 -27.80 -9.28 4.50
C ASP A 478 -28.46 -10.11 5.62
N VAL A 479 -27.71 -10.41 6.68
CA VAL A 479 -28.21 -10.87 7.98
C VAL A 479 -28.26 -9.70 8.97
N ASP A 480 -29.23 -9.69 9.89
CA ASP A 480 -29.34 -8.60 10.87
C ASP A 480 -28.16 -8.62 11.85
N LEU A 481 -27.35 -7.57 11.81
CA LEU A 481 -26.13 -7.46 12.60
C LEU A 481 -26.34 -6.84 13.99
N SER A 482 -27.57 -6.43 14.30
CA SER A 482 -27.86 -5.57 15.45
C SER A 482 -27.47 -6.18 16.79
N GLU A 483 -27.58 -7.51 16.93
CA GLU A 483 -27.20 -8.21 18.16
C GLU A 483 -25.69 -8.19 18.44
N TRP A 484 -24.87 -7.98 17.41
CA TRP A 484 -23.41 -8.04 17.52
C TRP A 484 -22.79 -6.71 17.91
N PHE A 485 -23.44 -5.59 17.61
CA PHE A 485 -22.89 -4.26 17.88
C PHE A 485 -22.45 -4.05 19.34
N PRO A 486 -23.25 -4.42 20.37
CA PRO A 486 -22.81 -4.26 21.76
C PRO A 486 -21.57 -5.08 22.11
N ARG A 487 -21.40 -6.26 21.50
CA ARG A 487 -20.21 -7.10 21.69
C ARG A 487 -19.01 -6.49 20.97
N TRP A 488 -19.18 -6.07 19.71
CA TRP A 488 -18.14 -5.45 18.89
C TRP A 488 -17.61 -4.14 19.46
N GLU A 489 -18.43 -3.35 20.15
CA GLU A 489 -18.00 -2.13 20.87
C GLU A 489 -16.90 -2.39 21.92
N THR A 490 -16.74 -3.63 22.40
CA THR A 490 -15.70 -4.00 23.39
C THR A 490 -14.35 -4.35 22.78
N PHE A 491 -14.29 -4.59 21.46
CA PHE A 491 -13.07 -5.02 20.77
C PHE A 491 -12.20 -3.85 20.35
N LYS A 492 -10.90 -4.10 20.13
CA LYS A 492 -9.93 -3.08 19.66
C LYS A 492 -10.42 -2.40 18.38
N SER A 493 -10.86 -3.21 17.43
CA SER A 493 -11.47 -2.79 16.18
C SER A 493 -12.25 -3.93 15.55
N VAL A 494 -13.29 -3.63 14.79
CA VAL A 494 -14.05 -4.59 14.00
C VAL A 494 -14.12 -4.08 12.57
N GLU A 495 -13.67 -4.88 11.62
CA GLU A 495 -13.81 -4.59 10.19
C GLU A 495 -14.78 -5.59 9.57
N LEU A 496 -15.89 -5.07 9.05
CA LEU A 496 -16.87 -5.83 8.29
C LEU A 496 -16.54 -5.70 6.81
N ARG A 497 -16.13 -6.80 6.18
CA ARG A 497 -15.90 -6.90 4.74
C ARG A 497 -17.13 -7.50 4.08
N ILE A 498 -17.89 -6.64 3.42
CA ILE A 498 -19.12 -7.00 2.73
C ILE A 498 -18.78 -7.56 1.35
N ASP A 499 -18.95 -8.86 1.15
CA ASP A 499 -18.78 -9.48 -0.15
C ASP A 499 -19.90 -9.01 -1.09
N PHE A 500 -19.54 -8.22 -2.10
CA PHE A 500 -20.44 -7.49 -2.98
C PHE A 500 -20.28 -7.94 -4.42
N GLU A 501 -21.25 -8.71 -4.91
CA GLU A 501 -21.14 -9.40 -6.20
C GLU A 501 -21.99 -8.79 -7.32
N GLY A 502 -22.98 -7.97 -6.98
CA GLY A 502 -23.94 -7.40 -7.92
C GLY A 502 -24.98 -6.53 -7.23
N VAL A 503 -25.80 -5.85 -8.03
CA VAL A 503 -26.84 -4.91 -7.59
C VAL A 503 -28.23 -5.48 -7.87
N GLY A 504 -29.18 -5.26 -6.95
CA GLY A 504 -30.59 -5.65 -7.11
C GLY A 504 -30.78 -7.13 -7.42
N ALA A 505 -31.67 -7.43 -8.38
CA ALA A 505 -32.03 -8.80 -8.74
C ALA A 505 -30.86 -9.65 -9.26
N ARG A 506 -29.79 -9.03 -9.77
CA ARG A 506 -28.55 -9.74 -10.12
C ARG A 506 -27.85 -10.25 -8.86
N SER A 507 -27.76 -9.43 -7.82
CA SER A 507 -27.21 -9.85 -6.51
C SER A 507 -27.99 -11.04 -5.95
N ASP A 508 -29.32 -10.97 -5.96
CA ASP A 508 -30.20 -12.04 -5.47
C ASP A 508 -29.98 -13.35 -6.21
N TYR A 509 -29.70 -13.28 -7.52
CA TYR A 509 -29.40 -14.45 -8.33
C TYR A 509 -27.98 -14.96 -8.05
N LEU A 510 -26.96 -14.09 -8.04
CA LEU A 510 -25.58 -14.51 -7.83
C LEU A 510 -25.38 -15.14 -6.44
N CYS A 511 -26.11 -14.67 -5.43
CA CYS A 511 -25.95 -15.04 -4.02
C CYS A 511 -27.19 -15.68 -3.39
N ALA A 512 -28.04 -16.36 -4.16
CA ALA A 512 -29.32 -16.90 -3.67
C ALA A 512 -29.19 -17.78 -2.40
N PRO A 513 -30.18 -17.79 -1.50
CA PRO A 513 -31.42 -16.99 -1.47
C PRO A 513 -31.26 -15.57 -0.85
N SER A 514 -30.10 -14.93 -0.97
CA SER A 514 -29.90 -13.51 -0.59
C SER A 514 -30.95 -12.59 -1.21
N ARG A 515 -31.30 -11.52 -0.49
CA ARG A 515 -32.03 -10.37 -1.03
C ARG A 515 -31.20 -9.12 -0.87
N PHE A 516 -30.98 -8.41 -1.96
CA PHE A 516 -30.24 -7.15 -1.99
C PHE A 516 -30.85 -6.09 -1.07
N SER A 517 -32.18 -6.06 -0.96
CA SER A 517 -32.90 -5.18 -0.04
C SER A 517 -32.51 -5.39 1.43
N ASP A 518 -32.13 -6.61 1.80
CA ASP A 518 -31.74 -6.93 3.17
C ASP A 518 -30.36 -6.34 3.46
N LEU A 519 -29.42 -6.42 2.49
CA LEU A 519 -28.15 -5.70 2.54
C LEU A 519 -28.38 -4.19 2.68
N GLU A 520 -29.26 -3.59 1.87
CA GLU A 520 -29.56 -2.16 1.93
C GLU A 520 -30.11 -1.75 3.31
N SER A 521 -31.02 -2.55 3.86
CA SER A 521 -31.58 -2.33 5.20
C SER A 521 -30.50 -2.40 6.28
N ASN A 522 -29.65 -3.43 6.24
CA ASN A 522 -28.61 -3.62 7.25
C ASN A 522 -27.45 -2.61 7.13
N LEU A 523 -27.13 -2.15 5.92
CA LEU A 523 -26.13 -1.11 5.69
C LEU A 523 -26.43 0.14 6.51
N SER A 524 -27.70 0.55 6.54
CA SER A 524 -28.13 1.71 7.34
C SER A 524 -27.89 1.52 8.84
N LYS A 525 -28.12 0.31 9.36
CA LYS A 525 -27.89 -0.05 10.78
C LYS A 525 -26.40 -0.05 11.12
N VAL A 526 -25.56 -0.61 10.24
CA VAL A 526 -24.11 -0.62 10.40
C VAL A 526 -23.55 0.79 10.37
N GLN A 527 -24.00 1.63 9.43
CA GLN A 527 -23.59 3.04 9.38
C GLN A 527 -23.99 3.80 10.64
N GLN A 528 -25.19 3.54 11.19
CA GLN A 528 -25.62 4.13 12.46
C GLN A 528 -24.72 3.68 13.62
N SER A 529 -24.40 2.38 13.67
CA SER A 529 -23.51 1.80 14.68
C SER A 529 -22.08 2.37 14.59
N ALA A 530 -21.50 2.43 13.39
CA ALA A 530 -20.17 2.99 13.14
C ALA A 530 -20.07 4.49 13.50
N ARG A 531 -21.16 5.25 13.40
CA ARG A 531 -21.21 6.64 13.89
C ARG A 531 -21.17 6.74 15.41
N ARG A 532 -21.72 5.74 16.11
CA ARG A 532 -21.71 5.66 17.58
C ARG A 532 -20.38 5.11 18.09
N ALA A 533 -19.81 4.13 17.40
CA ALA A 533 -18.62 3.40 17.81
C ALA A 533 -17.54 3.50 16.72
N THR A 534 -16.50 4.30 16.98
CA THR A 534 -15.42 4.58 16.01
C THR A 534 -14.52 3.37 15.73
N ASN A 535 -14.72 2.26 16.44
CA ASN A 535 -13.94 1.03 16.27
C ASN A 535 -14.57 0.07 15.24
N ILE A 536 -15.78 0.33 14.72
CA ILE A 536 -16.46 -0.49 13.72
C ILE A 536 -16.30 0.15 12.33
N ASN A 537 -15.65 -0.57 11.43
CA ASN A 537 -15.37 -0.15 10.05
C ASN A 537 -16.09 -1.05 9.06
N LEU A 538 -16.51 -0.46 7.93
CA LEU A 538 -17.18 -1.17 6.85
C LEU A 538 -16.38 -1.03 5.56
N VAL A 539 -16.10 -2.16 4.93
CA VAL A 539 -15.36 -2.26 3.66
C VAL A 539 -16.19 -3.08 2.70
N PHE A 540 -16.42 -2.59 1.49
CA PHE A 540 -17.06 -3.39 0.45
C PHE A 540 -16.00 -4.13 -0.34
N GLN A 541 -16.24 -5.41 -0.59
CA GLN A 541 -15.31 -6.29 -1.26
C GLN A 541 -15.96 -6.87 -2.52
N ILE A 542 -15.49 -6.46 -3.69
CA ILE A 542 -15.98 -7.02 -4.96
C ILE A 542 -15.18 -8.26 -5.29
N GLN A 543 -15.81 -9.42 -5.14
CA GLN A 543 -15.28 -10.69 -5.64
C GLN A 543 -15.57 -10.78 -7.14
N LEU A 544 -14.56 -10.57 -7.97
CA LEU A 544 -14.65 -10.54 -9.42
C LEU A 544 -14.49 -11.95 -10.02
N TYR A 545 -15.42 -12.33 -10.89
CA TYR A 545 -15.48 -13.64 -11.56
C TYR A 545 -16.26 -13.55 -12.89
N CYS A 546 -16.42 -14.68 -13.59
CA CYS A 546 -16.85 -14.67 -14.99
C CYS A 546 -18.25 -14.07 -15.25
N LEU A 547 -19.16 -14.07 -14.28
CA LEU A 547 -20.53 -13.60 -14.46
C LEU A 547 -20.72 -12.12 -14.08
N ASN A 548 -19.92 -11.58 -13.16
CA ASN A 548 -20.06 -10.20 -12.70
C ASN A 548 -19.02 -9.24 -13.30
N ALA A 549 -18.01 -9.75 -14.01
CA ALA A 549 -16.98 -8.91 -14.64
C ALA A 549 -17.56 -7.80 -15.53
N TYR A 550 -18.60 -8.10 -16.31
CA TYR A 550 -19.26 -7.12 -17.17
C TYR A 550 -19.95 -5.98 -16.40
N TYR A 551 -20.42 -6.27 -15.20
CA TYR A 551 -21.19 -5.37 -14.34
C TYR A 551 -20.34 -4.70 -13.25
N LEU A 552 -19.01 -4.80 -13.32
CA LEU A 552 -18.11 -4.17 -12.35
C LEU A 552 -18.36 -2.65 -12.24
N SER A 553 -18.53 -1.95 -13.36
CA SER A 553 -18.80 -0.51 -13.36
C SER A 553 -20.12 -0.16 -12.67
N GLU A 554 -21.15 -1.01 -12.79
CA GLU A 554 -22.44 -0.84 -12.11
C GLU A 554 -22.29 -1.01 -10.60
N CYS A 555 -21.54 -2.03 -10.17
CA CYS A 555 -21.25 -2.26 -8.75
C CYS A 555 -20.53 -1.05 -8.14
N LEU A 556 -19.52 -0.52 -8.84
CA LEU A 556 -18.76 0.66 -8.40
C LEU A 556 -19.62 1.93 -8.38
N ALA A 557 -20.51 2.11 -9.36
CA ALA A 557 -21.45 3.23 -9.38
C ALA A 557 -22.46 3.16 -8.22
N TRP A 558 -22.96 1.96 -7.89
CA TRP A 558 -23.82 1.78 -6.73
C TRP A 558 -23.07 2.11 -5.44
N LEU A 559 -21.84 1.61 -5.25
CA LEU A 559 -21.04 1.95 -4.07
C LEU A 559 -20.79 3.45 -3.94
N GLU A 560 -20.52 4.13 -5.05
CA GLU A 560 -20.38 5.59 -5.08
C GLU A 560 -21.66 6.31 -4.66
N SER A 561 -22.83 5.80 -5.07
CA SER A 561 -24.13 6.35 -4.65
C SER A 561 -24.40 6.25 -3.15
N GLN A 562 -23.72 5.33 -2.43
CA GLN A 562 -23.85 5.18 -0.98
C GLN A 562 -23.06 6.24 -0.16
N GLY A 563 -22.26 7.09 -0.83
CA GLY A 563 -21.59 8.23 -0.23
C GLY A 563 -20.09 8.05 0.06
N THR A 564 -19.44 9.15 0.46
CA THR A 564 -17.99 9.22 0.71
C THR A 564 -17.65 8.57 2.06
N GLY A 565 -17.09 7.37 2.01
CA GLY A 565 -16.70 6.61 3.21
C GLY A 565 -16.43 5.14 2.93
N PHE A 566 -16.89 4.63 1.79
CA PHE A 566 -16.61 3.28 1.35
C PHE A 566 -15.42 3.24 0.41
N HIS A 567 -14.49 2.34 0.71
CA HIS A 567 -13.40 1.99 -0.20
C HIS A 567 -13.67 0.57 -0.72
N PRO A 568 -13.90 0.39 -2.04
CA PRO A 568 -14.03 -0.93 -2.62
C PRO A 568 -12.67 -1.63 -2.60
N GLY A 569 -12.59 -2.78 -1.93
CA GLY A 569 -11.55 -3.77 -2.17
C GLY A 569 -11.92 -4.61 -3.39
N LEU A 570 -11.05 -4.70 -4.39
CA LEU A 570 -11.27 -5.57 -5.55
C LEU A 570 -10.48 -6.86 -5.38
N PHE A 571 -11.18 -7.99 -5.34
CA PHE A 571 -10.60 -9.32 -5.19
C PHE A 571 -10.95 -10.16 -6.41
N VAL A 572 -9.99 -10.92 -6.91
CA VAL A 572 -10.21 -11.79 -8.07
C VAL A 572 -10.32 -13.22 -7.59
N THR A 573 -11.36 -13.92 -8.03
CA THR A 573 -11.54 -15.33 -7.73
C THR A 573 -10.32 -16.14 -8.17
N SER A 574 -9.71 -16.85 -7.23
CA SER A 574 -8.55 -17.72 -7.45
C SER A 574 -8.94 -19.08 -8.04
N HIS A 575 -10.24 -19.40 -8.11
CA HIS A 575 -10.74 -20.65 -8.66
C HIS A 575 -10.79 -20.61 -10.20
N PRO A 576 -10.06 -21.49 -10.90
CA PRO A 576 -9.95 -21.43 -12.36
C PRO A 576 -11.25 -21.79 -13.10
N ALA A 577 -12.06 -22.73 -12.62
CA ALA A 577 -13.34 -23.09 -13.24
C ALA A 577 -14.33 -23.65 -12.18
N PRO A 578 -15.66 -23.52 -12.38
CA PRO A 578 -16.32 -22.92 -13.54
C PRO A 578 -16.46 -21.38 -13.46
N SER A 579 -16.12 -20.74 -12.33
CA SER A 579 -16.39 -19.32 -12.08
C SER A 579 -15.22 -18.38 -12.40
N GLY A 580 -14.00 -18.88 -12.59
CA GLY A 580 -12.81 -18.04 -12.84
C GLY A 580 -12.92 -17.12 -14.05
N LEU A 581 -12.17 -16.01 -14.05
CA LEU A 581 -12.14 -15.04 -15.16
C LEU A 581 -11.69 -15.67 -16.51
N SER A 582 -10.87 -16.71 -16.44
CA SER A 582 -10.43 -17.51 -17.60
C SER A 582 -11.57 -18.28 -18.29
N ALA A 583 -12.67 -18.55 -17.58
CA ALA A 583 -13.85 -19.26 -18.10
C ALA A 583 -14.83 -18.36 -18.86
N ILE A 584 -14.54 -17.06 -19.01
CA ILE A 584 -15.35 -16.13 -19.80
C ILE A 584 -15.31 -16.55 -21.29
N PRO A 585 -16.43 -16.57 -22.02
CA PRO A 585 -16.43 -16.84 -23.46
C PRO A 585 -15.54 -15.85 -24.25
N PRO A 586 -14.79 -16.28 -25.29
CA PRO A 586 -13.86 -15.43 -26.03
C PRO A 586 -14.47 -14.13 -26.55
N GLU A 587 -15.69 -14.19 -27.07
CA GLU A 587 -16.42 -13.03 -27.60
C GLU A 587 -16.77 -12.03 -26.49
N LEU A 588 -17.10 -12.53 -25.29
CA LEU A 588 -17.33 -11.69 -24.11
C LEU A 588 -16.02 -11.11 -23.57
N LYS A 589 -14.89 -11.84 -23.63
CA LYS A 589 -13.56 -11.28 -23.29
C LYS A 589 -13.22 -10.08 -24.18
N LYS A 590 -13.51 -10.17 -25.48
CA LYS A 590 -13.33 -9.06 -26.42
C LYS A 590 -14.21 -7.86 -26.06
N ALA A 591 -15.50 -8.09 -25.83
CA ALA A 591 -16.44 -7.04 -25.42
C ALA A 591 -16.04 -6.38 -24.09
N LEU A 592 -15.57 -7.15 -23.11
CA LEU A 592 -15.04 -6.65 -21.84
C LEU A 592 -13.81 -5.78 -22.02
N ARG A 593 -12.85 -6.22 -22.85
CA ARG A 593 -11.65 -5.43 -23.17
C ARG A 593 -12.03 -4.08 -23.77
N GLU A 594 -12.90 -4.08 -24.78
CA GLU A 594 -13.37 -2.85 -25.43
C GLU A 594 -14.06 -1.94 -24.41
N ARG A 595 -14.94 -2.50 -23.57
CA ARG A 595 -15.67 -1.76 -22.54
C ARG A 595 -14.76 -1.17 -21.48
N TRP A 596 -13.80 -1.93 -20.93
CA TRP A 596 -12.93 -1.45 -19.85
C TRP A 596 -11.83 -0.50 -20.32
N LEU A 597 -11.49 -0.51 -21.61
CA LEU A 597 -10.49 0.38 -22.20
C LEU A 597 -11.11 1.61 -22.90
N ALA A 598 -12.44 1.72 -22.97
CA ALA A 598 -13.11 2.81 -23.65
C ALA A 598 -12.78 4.18 -23.01
N PRO A 599 -12.71 5.27 -23.80
CA PRO A 599 -12.50 6.62 -23.25
C PRO A 599 -13.59 7.05 -22.26
N GLU A 600 -14.84 6.65 -22.49
CA GLU A 600 -15.97 6.96 -21.58
C GLU A 600 -15.81 6.30 -20.21
N THR A 601 -15.21 5.10 -20.15
CA THR A 601 -14.82 4.47 -18.89
C THR A 601 -13.63 5.13 -18.21
N SER A 602 -12.86 5.98 -18.91
CA SER A 602 -11.74 6.72 -18.32
C SER A 602 -12.15 7.91 -17.45
N GLU A 603 -13.43 8.29 -17.49
CA GLU A 603 -14.03 9.36 -16.68
C GLU A 603 -15.12 8.85 -15.71
N GLY A 604 -15.50 7.56 -15.77
CA GLY A 604 -16.53 6.94 -14.93
C GLY A 604 -16.02 6.30 -13.63
N SER A 605 -16.93 5.72 -12.84
CA SER A 605 -16.62 5.08 -11.55
C SER A 605 -15.53 3.99 -11.67
N LEU A 606 -15.42 3.30 -12.81
CA LEU A 606 -14.37 2.32 -13.05
C LEU A 606 -12.96 2.94 -13.00
N ALA A 607 -12.71 4.03 -13.73
CA ALA A 607 -11.41 4.70 -13.72
C ALA A 607 -11.11 5.41 -12.40
N LYS A 608 -12.15 5.87 -11.69
CA LYS A 608 -12.01 6.45 -10.35
C LYS A 608 -11.51 5.43 -9.33
N TRP A 609 -12.07 4.21 -9.34
CA TRP A 609 -11.84 3.22 -8.29
C TRP A 609 -10.81 2.15 -8.66
N VAL A 610 -10.62 1.85 -9.95
CA VAL A 610 -9.72 0.79 -10.43
C VAL A 610 -8.64 1.41 -11.32
N PRO A 611 -7.40 1.55 -10.82
CA PRO A 611 -6.30 2.10 -11.60
C PRO A 611 -6.08 1.32 -12.90
N ARG A 612 -5.72 2.03 -13.97
CA ARG A 612 -5.46 1.42 -15.30
C ARG A 612 -4.49 0.22 -15.24
N PRO A 613 -3.39 0.23 -14.47
CA PRO A 613 -2.53 -0.95 -14.35
C PRO A 613 -3.25 -2.19 -13.80
N VAL A 614 -4.18 -2.01 -12.86
CA VAL A 614 -5.02 -3.10 -12.32
C VAL A 614 -5.97 -3.61 -13.41
N ILE A 615 -6.60 -2.73 -14.19
CA ILE A 615 -7.44 -3.13 -15.34
C ILE A 615 -6.62 -4.00 -16.31
N LEU A 616 -5.42 -3.56 -16.67
CA LEU A 616 -4.54 -4.33 -17.57
C LEU A 616 -4.15 -5.69 -16.97
N GLN A 617 -3.90 -5.76 -15.65
CA GLN A 617 -3.63 -7.01 -14.96
C GLN A 617 -4.85 -7.96 -15.00
N LEU A 618 -6.06 -7.45 -14.79
CA LEU A 618 -7.29 -8.25 -14.87
C LEU A 618 -7.53 -8.79 -16.28
N LEU A 619 -7.31 -7.96 -17.30
CA LEU A 619 -7.36 -8.38 -18.70
C LEU A 619 -6.33 -9.47 -18.98
N GLY A 620 -5.10 -9.33 -18.46
CA GLY A 620 -4.09 -10.38 -18.55
C GLY A 620 -4.54 -11.70 -17.92
N LYS A 621 -5.13 -11.66 -16.70
CA LYS A 621 -5.67 -12.85 -16.02
C LYS A 621 -6.79 -13.53 -16.80
N MET A 622 -7.63 -12.76 -17.50
CA MET A 622 -8.66 -13.34 -18.38
C MET A 622 -8.04 -14.13 -19.54
N GLU A 623 -6.80 -13.83 -19.93
CA GLU A 623 -6.09 -14.41 -21.07
C GLU A 623 -5.06 -15.48 -20.71
N GLU A 624 -4.75 -15.67 -19.42
CA GLU A 624 -3.76 -16.65 -18.94
C GLU A 624 -4.10 -18.10 -19.33
N ALA A 625 -5.38 -18.44 -19.45
CA ALA A 625 -5.86 -19.72 -19.97
C ALA A 625 -7.27 -19.59 -20.55
N ASP A 626 -7.53 -20.15 -21.74
CA ASP A 626 -8.88 -20.30 -22.27
C ASP A 626 -9.51 -21.58 -21.71
N LEU A 627 -10.15 -21.45 -20.55
CA LEU A 627 -10.94 -22.54 -19.98
C LEU A 627 -12.31 -22.59 -20.67
N SER A 628 -12.79 -23.81 -20.90
CA SER A 628 -14.10 -23.99 -21.54
C SER A 628 -15.21 -23.34 -20.70
N PRO A 629 -16.11 -22.52 -21.30
CA PRO A 629 -17.27 -21.95 -20.61
C PRO A 629 -18.38 -22.98 -20.36
N LEU A 630 -18.32 -24.16 -21.00
CA LEU A 630 -19.37 -25.18 -20.94
C LEU A 630 -19.78 -25.62 -19.52
N PRO A 631 -18.86 -25.80 -18.55
CA PRO A 631 -19.24 -26.13 -17.18
C PRO A 631 -20.11 -25.05 -16.53
N MET A 632 -19.82 -23.77 -16.78
CA MET A 632 -20.63 -22.67 -16.28
C MET A 632 -21.98 -22.59 -16.98
N ILE A 633 -22.03 -22.76 -18.32
CA ILE A 633 -23.29 -22.82 -19.08
C ILE A 633 -24.22 -23.91 -18.53
N ARG A 634 -23.67 -25.11 -18.27
CA ARG A 634 -24.44 -26.22 -17.67
C ARG A 634 -24.92 -25.90 -16.27
N LEU A 635 -24.09 -25.22 -15.47
CA LEU A 635 -24.47 -24.81 -14.11
C LEU A 635 -25.62 -23.79 -14.15
N LEU A 636 -25.52 -22.77 -15.00
CA LEU A 636 -26.57 -21.77 -15.19
C LEU A 636 -27.90 -22.40 -15.59
N GLY A 637 -27.89 -23.32 -16.57
CA GLY A 637 -29.12 -24.00 -17.00
C GLY A 637 -29.80 -24.81 -15.89
N LYS A 638 -29.02 -25.43 -14.98
CA LYS A 638 -29.57 -26.10 -13.80
C LYS A 638 -30.14 -25.12 -12.79
N LEU A 639 -29.41 -24.04 -12.52
CA LEU A 639 -29.82 -23.03 -11.54
C LEU A 639 -31.08 -22.29 -11.97
N ASP A 640 -31.26 -22.02 -13.26
CA ASP A 640 -32.46 -21.38 -13.80
C ASP A 640 -33.72 -22.20 -13.48
N GLN A 641 -33.66 -23.51 -13.73
CA GLN A 641 -34.77 -24.42 -13.43
C GLN A 641 -35.09 -24.45 -11.93
N LEU A 642 -34.06 -24.49 -11.08
CA LEU A 642 -34.22 -24.67 -9.63
C LEU A 642 -34.65 -23.39 -8.92
N ARG A 643 -34.11 -22.26 -9.35
CA ARG A 643 -34.43 -20.95 -8.77
C ARG A 643 -35.70 -20.36 -9.35
N ASN A 644 -36.30 -21.01 -10.35
CA ASN A 644 -37.42 -20.50 -11.13
C ASN A 644 -37.16 -19.06 -11.62
N LYS A 645 -35.93 -18.83 -12.09
CA LYS A 645 -35.44 -17.57 -12.66
C LYS A 645 -34.74 -17.90 -13.97
N LYS A 646 -34.63 -16.94 -14.89
CA LYS A 646 -33.84 -17.13 -16.11
C LYS A 646 -32.64 -16.20 -16.07
N PHE A 647 -31.45 -16.76 -16.22
CA PHE A 647 -30.20 -16.01 -16.33
C PHE A 647 -30.29 -14.96 -17.43
N ALA A 648 -30.90 -15.31 -18.58
CA ALA A 648 -31.07 -14.39 -19.70
C ALA A 648 -31.92 -13.15 -19.39
N ASP A 649 -32.87 -13.25 -18.45
CA ASP A 649 -33.73 -12.12 -18.07
C ASP A 649 -32.99 -11.16 -17.13
N LEU A 650 -32.04 -11.68 -16.35
CA LEU A 650 -31.27 -10.90 -15.36
C LEU A 650 -29.94 -10.38 -15.90
N PHE A 651 -29.38 -11.06 -16.90
CA PHE A 651 -28.08 -10.77 -17.49
C PHE A 651 -28.18 -10.64 -19.03
N PRO A 652 -29.10 -9.84 -19.58
CA PRO A 652 -29.38 -9.81 -21.01
C PRO A 652 -28.18 -9.38 -21.86
N GLU A 653 -27.28 -8.57 -21.30
CA GLU A 653 -26.08 -8.08 -21.98
C GLU A 653 -25.04 -9.17 -22.21
N ILE A 654 -24.96 -10.15 -21.30
CA ILE A 654 -23.97 -11.24 -21.40
C ILE A 654 -24.57 -12.59 -21.81
N ALA A 655 -25.87 -12.79 -21.64
CA ALA A 655 -26.56 -14.03 -21.97
C ALA A 655 -26.34 -14.52 -23.42
N PRO A 656 -26.22 -13.66 -24.46
CA PRO A 656 -25.89 -14.10 -25.81
C PRO A 656 -24.58 -14.87 -25.93
N TYR A 657 -23.61 -14.62 -25.04
CA TYR A 657 -22.29 -15.26 -25.04
C TYR A 657 -22.25 -16.57 -24.25
N TRP A 658 -23.24 -16.83 -23.39
CA TRP A 658 -23.34 -18.02 -22.55
C TRP A 658 -24.30 -19.07 -23.15
N LYS A 659 -24.26 -19.27 -24.47
CA LYS A 659 -25.07 -20.24 -25.20
C LYS A 659 -24.26 -21.50 -25.53
N SER A 660 -24.91 -22.67 -25.48
CA SER A 660 -24.32 -23.98 -25.80
C SER A 660 -24.06 -24.17 -27.28
#